data_AF-A0A8B8M5A4-F1
#
_entry.id   AF-A0A8B8M5A4-F1
#
_cell.length_a   1.000
_cell.length_b   1.000
_cell.length_c   1.000
_cell.angle_alpha   90.00
_cell.angle_beta   90.00
_cell.angle_gamma   90.00
#
_symmetry.space_group_name_H-M   'P 1'
#
loop_
_entity.id
_entity.type
_entity.pdbx_description
1 polymer ?
#
loop_
_entity_poly.entity_id
_entity_poly.type
_entity_poly.pdbx_seq_one_letter_code
_entity_poly.pdbx_strand_id
1 'polypeptide(L)'
;MMMVVFLGHQKHIKVEGAKLKKVREDLHNRLDLLRKQSESYDDKGPAIDAVVWYDGEVWRVALDTQSLEDDPDCGKLANFVPLTNYRTEGKYGVFSKLDACTYVVNVYNDGNVLSMVTDSSPHGTHVAAIATAFHPEEPLLNGVAPGAQVISCKIGDSRLGSMETGAGLTRALIAAVEHKCDLINMSYGEPTSLPDYGRFVDLVNEAVSKHHLIFVSSAGNNGPALSTVGAPGGTSSNIIGVGAYVSPAMAAGAHCVVEPPSEGLEYTWSSRGPTADGDLGVCVSAPGGAVAPVPTWTLQRRMLMNGTSMASPSACGGIALLISAMKAEGITVSPYSVRKALENTCIPIGDSPEDKLSSGQGLMQVDKSYDYIQQSQNVPNVWYQICIRQSGKANPSSRGIYLREANACQQPTEWTVQVDPKFHEDASKLEELAVFEECIALHSSDKTVVKAPEYLLLTHNGRTFNIFVDPTNLCDGLHYYEVCGTDCKAPWRGPVFRIPITIIKSVAVTNRPPQASFSKMLFHPGHIERKYIEVPRGASWVEATMNASSFDTARRFFVDTIQICPLQRPFKCRNVITFSSPAAKSFTFRVVGGQTLELVIAQFWSSGIGSIETTSVDLEVVFHGITVNQEEIVLDGSEAPVRIDAEALLASEKLAPVAILNKIRIPYRPIDAKISALSSDRDKLPSGKQILLLTLTYKVKLEDGAEIKPQIPFLNDRMYDTKFESQFYMISDSNKQVYSSGDVYPKFTKLPKGEYNLQLHLRHDNLPILEKMKQLVLFIERNLEEKEIIRLCFFSEPDGPLMGNGSFKSSTLVPGIKEGFYLGPPPKDKIPKNSLQGSVLVGSISYGKLSFAGQGEHKNPEKHPVSYRISYIVPPHKIDEDKGKNSSLSSKKTVSERLEQEVRDAKIKVLGSLKQENDEECLEWKKLSASLKSEYPKHTPLLAKILECLVSRSNIKDKFHHAEEVIDAANEVIDSIDREELAKFFALKNDPEDEEAEKNKKKMESTRDQLAEALYQKGLALAEIEFLKEVDKSLASAETKGATQDMEKNDDQSDGIYPDLFEENFNELKKWVDVKCTKYGTLLVTNERRSQRLGTALKVLTEIIQDDSEPAKKKLYELKLSLLEEIGWTHLATYERQWMLVRFPPNLPLF
;
A
#
# COMPACT_ATOMS: atom_id res chain seq x y z
N MET A 1 10.29 6.44 -33.16
CA MET A 1 10.01 5.02 -33.50
C MET A 1 9.63 4.87 -34.99
N MET A 2 10.54 5.17 -35.93
CA MET A 2 10.28 4.95 -37.37
C MET A 2 11.57 4.78 -38.20
N MET A 3 12.56 4.04 -37.68
CA MET A 3 13.81 3.79 -38.42
C MET A 3 14.49 2.44 -38.10
N VAL A 4 13.72 1.41 -37.72
CA VAL A 4 14.27 0.06 -37.41
C VAL A 4 13.62 -1.08 -38.23
N VAL A 5 12.69 -0.76 -39.14
CA VAL A 5 12.08 -1.76 -40.02
C VAL A 5 12.63 -1.57 -41.43
N PHE A 6 13.85 -2.06 -41.69
CA PHE A 6 14.35 -2.47 -43.01
C PHE A 6 15.83 -2.81 -42.83
N LEU A 7 16.15 -4.08 -42.56
CA LEU A 7 17.42 -4.76 -42.85
C LEU A 7 17.36 -6.19 -42.27
N GLY A 8 16.37 -6.97 -42.73
CA GLY A 8 16.31 -8.41 -42.53
C GLY A 8 16.55 -9.11 -43.87
N HIS A 9 17.55 -10.00 -43.91
CA HIS A 9 17.95 -10.88 -45.03
C HIS A 9 19.06 -10.41 -45.97
N GLN A 10 20.31 -10.46 -45.48
CA GLN A 10 21.42 -10.97 -46.29
C GLN A 10 22.20 -12.03 -45.50
N LYS A 11 22.43 -13.19 -46.14
CA LYS A 11 23.18 -14.33 -45.59
C LYS A 11 24.59 -13.88 -45.18
N HIS A 12 24.93 -14.03 -43.90
CA HIS A 12 26.26 -13.69 -43.38
C HIS A 12 27.35 -14.57 -43.99
N ILE A 13 28.35 -13.91 -44.59
CA ILE A 13 29.66 -14.48 -44.92
C ILE A 13 30.37 -14.82 -43.59
N LYS A 14 30.92 -16.03 -43.46
CA LYS A 14 31.83 -16.38 -42.36
C LYS A 14 33.10 -15.56 -42.49
N VAL A 15 33.40 -14.72 -41.50
CA VAL A 15 34.59 -13.87 -41.47
C VAL A 15 35.49 -14.34 -40.32
N GLU A 16 36.69 -14.84 -40.64
CA GLU A 16 37.63 -15.50 -39.72
C GLU A 16 38.67 -14.55 -39.07
N GLY A 17 38.42 -13.23 -39.05
CA GLY A 17 39.33 -12.25 -38.43
C GLY A 17 39.03 -11.98 -36.94
N ALA A 18 39.99 -12.22 -36.05
CA ALA A 18 39.83 -11.99 -34.60
C ALA A 18 39.43 -10.54 -34.22
N LYS A 19 39.93 -9.52 -34.95
CA LYS A 19 39.53 -8.10 -34.75
C LYS A 19 38.07 -7.85 -35.13
N LEU A 20 37.60 -8.38 -36.26
CA LEU A 20 36.21 -8.21 -36.72
C LEU A 20 35.20 -8.92 -35.80
N LYS A 21 35.58 -10.05 -35.19
CA LYS A 21 34.78 -10.73 -34.17
C LYS A 21 34.56 -9.85 -32.93
N LYS A 22 35.60 -9.17 -32.45
CA LYS A 22 35.52 -8.24 -31.30
C LYS A 22 34.66 -7.01 -31.59
N VAL A 23 34.73 -6.46 -32.81
CA VAL A 23 33.87 -5.33 -33.24
C VAL A 23 32.40 -5.75 -33.33
N ARG A 24 32.12 -6.93 -33.90
CA ARG A 24 30.76 -7.46 -33.97
C ARG A 24 30.17 -7.71 -32.58
N GLU A 25 30.98 -8.22 -31.65
CA GLU A 25 30.59 -8.42 -30.25
C GLU A 25 30.23 -7.08 -29.58
N ASP A 26 31.04 -6.03 -29.78
CA ASP A 26 30.74 -4.70 -29.24
C ASP A 26 29.41 -4.13 -29.76
N LEU A 27 29.19 -4.20 -31.08
CA LEU A 27 27.94 -3.74 -31.70
C LEU A 27 26.72 -4.55 -31.22
N HIS A 28 26.88 -5.86 -31.03
CA HIS A 28 25.82 -6.70 -30.50
C HIS A 28 25.49 -6.32 -29.05
N ASN A 29 26.51 -6.11 -28.21
CA ASN A 29 26.33 -5.64 -26.84
C ASN A 29 25.62 -4.28 -26.78
N ARG A 30 25.93 -3.35 -27.69
CA ARG A 30 25.21 -2.07 -27.80
C ARG A 30 23.72 -2.27 -28.13
N LEU A 31 23.41 -3.13 -29.10
CA LEU A 31 22.03 -3.43 -29.48
C LEU A 31 21.25 -4.06 -28.32
N ASP A 32 21.86 -5.01 -27.61
CA ASP A 32 21.25 -5.70 -26.48
C ASP A 32 20.99 -4.74 -25.31
N LEU A 33 21.91 -3.82 -25.03
CA LEU A 33 21.73 -2.78 -24.01
C LEU A 33 20.56 -1.84 -24.35
N LEU A 34 20.46 -1.38 -25.61
CA LEU A 34 19.35 -0.54 -26.05
C LEU A 34 18.00 -1.27 -25.98
N ARG A 35 17.96 -2.56 -26.35
CA ARG A 35 16.75 -3.39 -26.22
C ARG A 35 16.35 -3.56 -24.76
N LYS A 36 17.27 -3.98 -23.90
CA LYS A 36 17.03 -4.14 -22.46
C LYS A 36 16.53 -2.83 -21.84
N GLN A 37 17.16 -1.71 -22.17
CA GLN A 37 16.76 -0.40 -21.67
C GLN A 37 15.37 0.02 -22.15
N SER A 38 14.98 -0.34 -23.37
CA SER A 38 13.62 -0.09 -23.87
C SER A 38 12.57 -0.95 -23.16
N GLU A 39 12.93 -2.18 -22.75
CA GLU A 39 12.04 -3.09 -22.01
C GLU A 39 11.93 -2.73 -20.52
N SER A 40 12.96 -2.10 -19.95
CA SER A 40 13.05 -1.77 -18.51
C SER A 40 13.00 -0.28 -18.20
N TYR A 41 12.64 0.56 -19.17
CA TYR A 41 12.52 2.00 -18.98
C TYR A 41 11.45 2.30 -17.92
N ASP A 42 11.84 3.04 -16.88
CA ASP A 42 10.96 3.42 -15.77
C ASP A 42 11.12 4.92 -15.48
N ASP A 43 10.01 5.65 -15.58
CA ASP A 43 9.95 7.08 -15.32
C ASP A 43 9.55 7.31 -13.86
N LYS A 44 10.49 7.80 -13.06
CA LYS A 44 10.26 8.16 -11.64
C LYS A 44 9.67 9.55 -11.45
N GLY A 45 9.35 10.23 -12.54
CA GLY A 45 8.91 11.61 -12.55
C GLY A 45 10.08 12.58 -12.41
N PRO A 46 9.79 13.88 -12.48
CA PRO A 46 10.81 14.91 -12.49
C PRO A 46 11.41 15.15 -11.11
N ALA A 47 12.73 15.29 -11.06
CA ALA A 47 13.43 15.85 -9.90
C ALA A 47 13.64 17.35 -10.17
N ILE A 48 13.10 18.18 -9.29
CA ILE A 48 13.05 19.64 -9.44
C ILE A 48 13.79 20.27 -8.26
N ASP A 49 14.68 21.21 -8.56
CA ASP A 49 15.30 22.05 -7.55
C ASP A 49 14.33 23.13 -7.07
N ALA A 50 14.25 23.30 -5.76
CA ALA A 50 13.43 24.30 -5.11
C ALA A 50 14.28 25.21 -4.22
N VAL A 51 14.13 26.52 -4.37
CA VAL A 51 14.78 27.52 -3.52
C VAL A 51 13.73 28.22 -2.68
N VAL A 52 13.92 28.22 -1.36
CA VAL A 52 13.04 28.89 -0.39
C VAL A 52 13.84 29.93 0.37
N TRP A 53 13.35 31.16 0.43
CA TRP A 53 14.00 32.26 1.17
C TRP A 53 12.99 33.23 1.74
N TYR A 54 13.38 33.99 2.75
CA TYR A 54 12.57 35.06 3.32
C TYR A 54 12.97 36.39 2.69
N ASP A 55 12.00 37.13 2.13
CA ASP A 55 12.27 38.41 1.45
C ASP A 55 12.18 39.64 2.36
N GLY A 56 11.91 39.44 3.66
CA GLY A 56 11.66 40.49 4.64
C GLY A 56 10.19 40.65 5.02
N GLU A 57 9.28 40.10 4.22
CA GLU A 57 7.83 40.10 4.50
C GLU A 57 7.27 38.67 4.54
N VAL A 58 7.55 37.87 3.51
CA VAL A 58 7.02 36.51 3.35
C VAL A 58 8.09 35.51 2.91
N TRP A 59 7.81 34.23 3.12
CA TRP A 59 8.60 33.16 2.53
C TRP A 59 8.28 33.03 1.04
N ARG A 60 9.32 33.10 0.22
CA ARG A 60 9.26 32.98 -1.23
C ARG A 60 9.79 31.62 -1.68
N VAL A 61 9.24 31.13 -2.78
CA VAL A 61 9.59 29.84 -3.38
C VAL A 61 9.82 30.03 -4.88
N ALA A 62 10.91 29.43 -5.36
CA ALA A 62 11.28 29.30 -6.76
C ALA A 62 11.44 27.82 -7.11
N LEU A 63 10.96 27.38 -8.27
CA LEU A 63 11.18 26.02 -8.78
C LEU A 63 11.89 26.07 -10.13
N ASP A 64 12.88 25.19 -10.32
CA ASP A 64 13.54 25.01 -11.61
C ASP A 64 12.75 24.01 -12.49
N THR A 65 12.02 24.54 -13.45
CA THR A 65 11.18 23.76 -14.36
C THR A 65 11.78 23.66 -15.76
N GLN A 66 13.01 24.15 -15.97
CA GLN A 66 13.65 24.19 -17.29
C GLN A 66 13.70 22.81 -17.96
N SER A 67 13.91 21.74 -17.18
CA SER A 67 13.97 20.37 -17.70
C SER A 67 12.63 19.81 -18.19
N LEU A 68 11.52 20.50 -17.91
CA LEU A 68 10.16 20.11 -18.27
C LEU A 68 9.62 20.89 -19.47
N GLU A 69 10.33 21.92 -19.91
CA GLU A 69 9.95 22.79 -21.02
C GLU A 69 10.72 22.41 -22.28
N ASP A 70 10.05 22.47 -23.44
CA ASP A 70 10.69 22.26 -24.74
C ASP A 70 11.60 23.45 -25.12
N ASP A 71 11.29 24.64 -24.62
CA ASP A 71 12.05 25.87 -24.85
C ASP A 71 13.13 26.02 -23.76
N PRO A 72 14.43 25.94 -24.11
CA PRO A 72 15.53 26.03 -23.15
C PRO A 72 15.64 27.39 -22.44
N ASP A 73 14.96 28.44 -22.89
CA ASP A 73 14.92 29.75 -22.21
C ASP A 73 13.77 29.88 -21.19
N CYS A 74 12.83 28.94 -21.20
CA CYS A 74 11.74 28.85 -20.23
C CYS A 74 12.14 28.05 -18.99
N GLY A 75 11.42 28.23 -17.87
CA GLY A 75 11.56 27.42 -16.65
C GLY A 75 12.84 27.62 -15.82
N LYS A 76 13.79 28.45 -16.27
CA LYS A 76 15.03 28.76 -15.54
C LYS A 76 14.76 29.43 -14.18
N LEU A 77 15.52 29.04 -13.16
CA LEU A 77 15.50 29.67 -11.82
C LEU A 77 15.97 31.14 -11.79
N ALA A 78 16.43 31.71 -12.91
CA ALA A 78 16.69 33.15 -13.02
C ALA A 78 15.45 33.96 -13.47
N ASN A 79 14.49 33.29 -14.12
CA ASN A 79 13.33 33.92 -14.79
C ASN A 79 11.98 33.49 -14.15
N PHE A 80 12.01 32.89 -12.98
CA PHE A 80 10.80 32.40 -12.31
C PHE A 80 10.01 33.55 -11.66
N VAL A 81 8.69 33.34 -11.50
CA VAL A 81 7.84 34.22 -10.71
C VAL A 81 7.78 33.68 -9.29
N PRO A 82 8.27 34.41 -8.27
CA PRO A 82 8.25 33.92 -6.89
C PRO A 82 6.85 33.62 -6.41
N LEU A 83 6.66 32.39 -5.95
CA LEU A 83 5.45 31.96 -5.25
C LEU A 83 5.65 32.19 -3.74
N THR A 84 4.54 32.18 -3.01
CA THR A 84 4.50 32.17 -1.54
C THR A 84 3.32 31.30 -1.11
N ASN A 85 3.04 31.23 0.19
CA ASN A 85 1.85 30.57 0.71
C ASN A 85 0.63 30.97 -0.12
N TYR A 86 -0.05 29.98 -0.70
CA TYR A 86 -1.14 30.21 -1.65
C TYR A 86 -2.21 31.16 -1.08
N ARG A 87 -2.52 31.02 0.20
CA ARG A 87 -3.47 31.87 0.94
C ARG A 87 -3.11 33.37 0.97
N THR A 88 -1.85 33.73 0.71
CA THR A 88 -1.37 35.11 0.80
C THR A 88 -1.56 35.86 -0.52
N GLU A 89 -1.15 35.26 -1.64
CA GLU A 89 -1.16 35.93 -2.96
C GLU A 89 -2.05 35.24 -4.02
N GLY A 90 -2.52 34.02 -3.78
CA GLY A 90 -3.34 33.26 -4.74
C GLY A 90 -2.61 32.87 -6.03
N LYS A 91 -1.28 32.97 -6.07
CA LYS A 91 -0.47 32.60 -7.24
C LYS A 91 -0.24 31.10 -7.31
N TYR A 92 -0.25 30.57 -8.53
CA TYR A 92 0.03 29.17 -8.84
C TYR A 92 1.11 29.09 -9.94
N GLY A 93 1.79 27.95 -10.02
CA GLY A 93 2.69 27.61 -11.11
C GLY A 93 2.11 26.52 -12.01
N VAL A 94 2.71 26.34 -13.18
CA VAL A 94 2.46 25.21 -14.09
C VAL A 94 3.79 24.50 -14.30
N PHE A 95 3.81 23.17 -14.23
CA PHE A 95 5.06 22.40 -14.40
C PHE A 95 5.59 22.49 -15.83
N SER A 96 4.73 22.28 -16.82
CA SER A 96 5.03 22.55 -18.22
C SER A 96 3.77 22.87 -19.02
N LYS A 97 3.94 23.45 -20.21
CA LYS A 97 2.81 23.62 -21.15
C LYS A 97 2.26 22.28 -21.65
N LEU A 98 3.09 21.23 -21.66
CA LEU A 98 2.74 19.92 -22.19
C LEU A 98 1.86 19.13 -21.20
N ASP A 99 2.20 19.15 -19.92
CA ASP A 99 1.41 18.48 -18.88
C ASP A 99 0.17 19.28 -18.44
N ALA A 100 0.18 20.61 -18.60
CA ALA A 100 -0.83 21.52 -18.10
C ALA A 100 -1.19 21.28 -16.62
N CYS A 101 -0.20 20.84 -15.83
CA CYS A 101 -0.33 20.46 -14.44
C CYS A 101 0.04 21.63 -13.54
N THR A 102 -0.97 22.17 -12.85
CA THR A 102 -0.82 23.30 -11.95
C THR A 102 -0.41 22.86 -10.55
N TYR A 103 0.44 23.65 -9.90
CA TYR A 103 0.80 23.45 -8.50
C TYR A 103 0.70 24.76 -7.71
N VAL A 104 0.47 24.63 -6.41
CA VAL A 104 0.57 25.72 -5.45
C VAL A 104 1.54 25.34 -4.34
N VAL A 105 2.00 26.33 -3.57
CA VAL A 105 3.00 26.11 -2.51
C VAL A 105 2.54 26.66 -1.17
N ASN A 106 3.00 26.01 -0.11
CA ASN A 106 2.95 26.50 1.26
C ASN A 106 4.29 26.22 1.93
N VAL A 107 4.71 27.09 2.83
CA VAL A 107 5.97 27.06 3.56
C VAL A 107 5.65 27.04 5.05
N TYR A 108 6.24 26.08 5.77
CA TYR A 108 6.04 25.84 7.19
C TYR A 108 7.39 25.76 7.92
N ASN A 109 7.33 25.80 9.26
CA ASN A 109 8.49 25.63 10.15
C ASN A 109 9.64 26.61 9.81
N ASP A 110 9.33 27.90 9.71
CA ASP A 110 10.32 28.94 9.43
C ASP A 110 11.17 28.65 8.17
N GLY A 111 10.53 28.24 7.09
CA GLY A 111 11.20 27.96 5.81
C GLY A 111 11.76 26.55 5.66
N ASN A 112 11.75 25.73 6.71
CA ASN A 112 12.36 24.38 6.68
C ASN A 112 11.50 23.32 5.97
N VAL A 113 10.21 23.60 5.71
CA VAL A 113 9.31 22.67 5.02
C VAL A 113 8.58 23.38 3.89
N LEU A 114 8.86 22.95 2.66
CA LEU A 114 8.09 23.29 1.48
C LEU A 114 7.01 22.21 1.24
N SER A 115 5.76 22.63 1.18
CA SER A 115 4.62 21.80 0.77
C SER A 115 4.17 22.23 -0.61
N MET A 116 4.44 21.39 -1.60
CA MET A 116 3.88 21.53 -2.94
C MET A 116 2.56 20.77 -3.02
N VAL A 117 1.51 21.44 -3.45
CA VAL A 117 0.18 20.86 -3.59
C VAL A 117 -0.16 20.82 -5.07
N THR A 118 -0.35 19.60 -5.58
CA THR A 118 -0.87 19.31 -6.91
C THR A 118 -1.99 18.30 -6.79
N ASP A 119 -2.94 18.39 -7.71
CA ASP A 119 -3.99 17.38 -7.83
C ASP A 119 -3.37 16.03 -8.20
N SER A 120 -3.94 14.95 -7.67
CA SER A 120 -3.58 13.57 -8.02
C SER A 120 -4.70 12.83 -8.75
N SER A 121 -5.88 13.43 -8.85
CA SER A 121 -7.05 12.82 -9.50
C SER A 121 -8.08 13.91 -9.84
N PRO A 122 -8.72 13.88 -11.01
CA PRO A 122 -9.71 14.89 -11.38
C PRO A 122 -10.94 14.95 -10.45
N HIS A 123 -11.09 13.94 -9.59
CA HIS A 123 -12.20 13.79 -8.65
C HIS A 123 -12.38 14.98 -7.72
N GLY A 124 -11.31 15.47 -7.08
CA GLY A 124 -11.42 16.56 -6.09
C GLY A 124 -11.92 17.87 -6.71
N THR A 125 -11.42 18.18 -7.91
CA THR A 125 -11.86 19.34 -8.69
C THR A 125 -13.32 19.21 -9.14
N HIS A 126 -13.72 18.03 -9.62
CA HIS A 126 -15.11 17.74 -10.01
C HIS A 126 -16.08 17.92 -8.83
N VAL A 127 -15.72 17.38 -7.66
CA VAL A 127 -16.47 17.51 -6.41
C VAL A 127 -16.64 18.97 -5.98
N ALA A 128 -15.54 19.75 -5.96
CA ALA A 128 -15.60 21.17 -5.60
C ALA A 128 -16.47 21.97 -6.57
N ALA A 129 -16.40 21.65 -7.86
CA ALA A 129 -17.15 22.34 -8.91
C ALA A 129 -18.66 22.09 -8.82
N ILE A 130 -19.10 20.88 -8.49
CA ILE A 130 -20.53 20.59 -8.22
C ILE A 130 -21.08 21.52 -7.14
N ALA A 131 -20.32 21.71 -6.06
CA ALA A 131 -20.76 22.53 -4.96
C ALA A 131 -20.70 24.03 -5.27
N THR A 132 -19.66 24.51 -5.98
CA THR A 132 -19.28 25.94 -5.93
C THR A 132 -18.83 26.57 -7.25
N ALA A 133 -18.85 25.86 -8.39
CA ALA A 133 -18.40 26.44 -9.65
C ALA A 133 -19.13 27.76 -9.96
N PHE A 134 -18.39 28.77 -10.44
CA PHE A 134 -18.94 30.07 -10.75
C PHE A 134 -18.54 30.52 -12.17
N HIS A 135 -19.55 30.66 -13.02
CA HIS A 135 -19.46 31.02 -14.43
C HIS A 135 -20.35 32.25 -14.67
N PRO A 136 -19.81 33.48 -14.55
CA PRO A 136 -20.61 34.72 -14.65
C PRO A 136 -21.27 34.90 -16.02
N GLU A 137 -20.62 34.44 -17.08
CA GLU A 137 -21.13 34.52 -18.46
C GLU A 137 -22.09 33.38 -18.82
N GLU A 138 -22.01 32.25 -18.10
CA GLU A 138 -22.83 31.05 -18.33
C GLU A 138 -23.40 30.50 -16.99
N PRO A 139 -24.34 31.20 -16.32
CA PRO A 139 -24.80 30.83 -14.99
C PRO A 139 -25.43 29.43 -14.87
N LEU A 140 -25.89 28.85 -15.99
CA LEU A 140 -26.39 27.48 -16.06
C LEU A 140 -25.34 26.42 -15.73
N LEU A 141 -24.06 26.80 -15.72
CA LEU A 141 -22.93 25.93 -15.40
C LEU A 141 -22.46 26.08 -13.96
N ASN A 142 -23.10 26.96 -13.18
CA ASN A 142 -22.74 27.15 -11.79
C ASN A 142 -22.94 25.85 -11.00
N GLY A 143 -22.10 25.68 -9.99
CA GLY A 143 -22.38 24.74 -8.90
C GLY A 143 -23.60 25.19 -8.11
N VAL A 144 -24.00 24.39 -7.13
CA VAL A 144 -25.21 24.65 -6.33
C VAL A 144 -25.11 25.95 -5.53
N ALA A 145 -23.94 26.28 -4.97
CA ALA A 145 -23.67 27.47 -4.18
C ALA A 145 -22.44 28.24 -4.72
N PRO A 146 -22.56 28.97 -5.83
CA PRO A 146 -21.44 29.66 -6.48
C PRO A 146 -20.82 30.79 -5.66
N GLY A 147 -21.55 31.30 -4.64
CA GLY A 147 -21.04 32.33 -3.72
C GLY A 147 -20.22 31.78 -2.55
N ALA A 148 -20.15 30.46 -2.38
CA ALA A 148 -19.39 29.84 -1.29
C ALA A 148 -17.88 29.83 -1.60
N GLN A 149 -17.06 30.03 -0.58
CA GLN A 149 -15.60 29.93 -0.69
C GLN A 149 -15.15 28.48 -0.45
N VAL A 150 -14.08 28.06 -1.13
CA VAL A 150 -13.56 26.69 -1.05
C VAL A 150 -12.17 26.68 -0.44
N ILE A 151 -11.96 25.77 0.52
CA ILE A 151 -10.64 25.38 1.02
C ILE A 151 -10.43 23.91 0.64
N SER A 152 -9.48 23.68 -0.26
CA SER A 152 -9.14 22.32 -0.69
C SER A 152 -8.10 21.71 0.25
N CYS A 153 -8.48 20.61 0.91
CA CYS A 153 -7.61 19.83 1.79
C CYS A 153 -7.34 18.46 1.16
N LYS A 154 -6.18 18.29 0.54
CA LYS A 154 -5.77 17.00 -0.03
C LYS A 154 -5.43 16.00 1.09
N ILE A 155 -6.33 15.05 1.32
CA ILE A 155 -6.15 13.98 2.32
C ILE A 155 -5.49 12.71 1.75
N GLY A 156 -5.53 12.55 0.43
CA GLY A 156 -4.96 11.41 -0.29
C GLY A 156 -3.44 11.55 -0.44
N ASP A 157 -2.70 10.53 -0.03
CA ASP A 157 -1.24 10.50 -0.16
C ASP A 157 -0.84 9.91 -1.52
N SER A 158 -0.15 10.71 -2.34
CA SER A 158 0.31 10.29 -3.68
C SER A 158 1.29 9.11 -3.62
N ARG A 159 2.01 8.90 -2.52
CA ARG A 159 2.88 7.73 -2.29
C ARG A 159 2.09 6.43 -2.18
N LEU A 160 0.79 6.52 -1.86
CA LEU A 160 -0.13 5.39 -1.69
C LEU A 160 -1.16 5.30 -2.83
N GLY A 161 -0.95 6.02 -3.93
CA GLY A 161 -1.90 6.06 -5.04
C GLY A 161 -3.17 6.84 -4.72
N SER A 162 -3.06 7.93 -3.95
CA SER A 162 -4.14 8.83 -3.51
C SER A 162 -5.09 8.29 -2.43
N MET A 163 -4.74 7.17 -1.77
CA MET A 163 -5.44 6.68 -0.59
C MET A 163 -5.33 7.68 0.56
N GLU A 164 -6.42 7.92 1.27
CA GLU A 164 -6.43 8.76 2.46
C GLU A 164 -5.53 8.18 3.57
N THR A 165 -5.02 9.06 4.44
CA THR A 165 -4.26 8.65 5.63
C THR A 165 -4.86 9.30 6.88
N GLY A 166 -4.75 8.64 8.03
CA GLY A 166 -5.21 9.24 9.30
C GLY A 166 -4.54 10.59 9.59
N ALA A 167 -3.28 10.75 9.16
CA ALA A 167 -2.52 11.99 9.25
C ALA A 167 -3.12 13.10 8.36
N GLY A 168 -3.44 12.78 7.10
CA GLY A 168 -4.09 13.71 6.17
C GLY A 168 -5.47 14.14 6.67
N LEU A 169 -6.28 13.18 7.12
CA LEU A 169 -7.61 13.41 7.70
C LEU A 169 -7.56 14.34 8.92
N THR A 170 -6.65 14.06 9.86
CA THR A 170 -6.49 14.86 11.09
C THR A 170 -6.06 16.30 10.76
N ARG A 171 -5.10 16.48 9.84
CA ARG A 171 -4.66 17.82 9.39
C ARG A 171 -5.76 18.58 8.66
N ALA A 172 -6.56 17.92 7.83
CA ALA A 172 -7.67 18.55 7.15
C ALA A 172 -8.72 19.08 8.14
N LEU A 173 -8.98 18.33 9.21
CA LEU A 173 -9.90 18.75 10.27
C LEU A 173 -9.34 19.93 11.08
N ILE A 174 -8.04 19.92 11.41
CA ILE A 174 -7.36 21.06 12.04
C ILE A 174 -7.53 22.30 11.17
N ALA A 175 -7.22 22.21 9.88
CA ALA A 175 -7.35 23.32 8.95
C ALA A 175 -8.79 23.84 8.86
N ALA A 176 -9.79 22.96 8.83
CA ALA A 176 -11.19 23.36 8.77
C ALA A 176 -11.61 24.19 9.99
N VAL A 177 -11.16 23.81 11.19
CA VAL A 177 -11.42 24.57 12.43
C VAL A 177 -10.64 25.89 12.46
N GLU A 178 -9.34 25.86 12.13
CA GLU A 178 -8.49 27.05 12.13
C GLU A 178 -8.99 28.14 11.17
N HIS A 179 -9.48 27.71 10.00
CA HIS A 179 -10.04 28.60 8.99
C HIS A 179 -11.51 28.96 9.23
N LYS A 180 -12.13 28.47 10.32
CA LYS A 180 -13.54 28.72 10.66
C LYS A 180 -14.48 28.36 9.52
N CYS A 181 -14.25 27.22 8.87
CA CYS A 181 -15.18 26.69 7.88
C CYS A 181 -16.55 26.46 8.54
N ASP A 182 -17.62 26.63 7.76
CA ASP A 182 -18.97 26.30 8.23
C ASP A 182 -19.33 24.83 7.96
N LEU A 183 -18.77 24.27 6.89
CA LEU A 183 -19.22 23.03 6.29
C LEU A 183 -18.04 22.27 5.66
N ILE A 184 -18.03 20.95 5.84
CA ILE A 184 -17.04 20.04 5.25
C ILE A 184 -17.78 19.07 4.32
N ASN A 185 -17.24 18.86 3.12
CA ASN A 185 -17.60 17.75 2.26
C ASN A 185 -16.45 16.74 2.19
N MET A 186 -16.73 15.48 2.49
CA MET A 186 -15.79 14.37 2.35
C MET A 186 -16.36 13.28 1.42
N SER A 187 -15.80 13.19 0.22
CA SER A 187 -16.21 12.21 -0.80
C SER A 187 -15.22 11.04 -0.88
N TYR A 188 -14.77 10.55 0.28
CA TYR A 188 -13.77 9.51 0.52
C TYR A 188 -14.24 8.59 1.67
N GLY A 189 -13.74 7.36 1.74
CA GLY A 189 -14.07 6.46 2.84
C GLY A 189 -13.75 4.99 2.59
N GLU A 190 -13.68 4.22 3.68
CA GLU A 190 -13.32 2.81 3.70
C GLU A 190 -14.27 1.99 4.60
N PRO A 191 -14.32 0.66 4.46
CA PRO A 191 -15.07 -0.19 5.39
C PRO A 191 -14.50 -0.12 6.82
N THR A 192 -15.38 -0.28 7.81
CA THR A 192 -15.02 -0.37 9.24
C THR A 192 -15.54 -1.68 9.85
N SER A 193 -14.86 -2.16 10.89
CA SER A 193 -15.31 -3.30 11.70
C SER A 193 -16.23 -2.85 12.83
N LEU A 194 -16.04 -1.61 13.31
CA LEU A 194 -16.77 -1.01 14.43
C LEU A 194 -17.29 0.37 14.00
N PRO A 195 -18.60 0.53 13.80
CA PRO A 195 -19.22 1.84 13.62
C PRO A 195 -19.04 2.73 14.86
N ASP A 196 -19.03 4.05 14.64
CA ASP A 196 -18.97 5.12 15.65
C ASP A 196 -17.81 4.98 16.66
N TYR A 197 -16.72 4.36 16.23
CA TYR A 197 -15.53 4.10 17.04
C TYR A 197 -14.26 4.52 16.31
N GLY A 198 -13.36 5.18 17.05
CA GLY A 198 -11.97 5.40 16.64
C GLY A 198 -11.54 6.85 16.80
N ARG A 199 -10.25 7.12 16.57
CA ARG A 199 -9.64 8.41 16.89
C ARG A 199 -10.14 9.53 15.99
N PHE A 200 -10.24 9.27 14.68
CA PHE A 200 -10.76 10.28 13.75
C PHE A 200 -12.22 10.62 14.04
N VAL A 201 -13.04 9.61 14.37
CA VAL A 201 -14.44 9.81 14.79
C VAL A 201 -14.52 10.67 16.05
N ASP A 202 -13.68 10.42 17.06
CA ASP A 202 -13.61 11.24 18.28
C ASP A 202 -13.32 12.72 17.95
N LEU A 203 -12.36 12.96 17.03
CA LEU A 203 -11.99 14.31 16.61
C LEU A 203 -13.10 15.00 15.80
N VAL A 204 -13.80 14.28 14.91
CA VAL A 204 -14.95 14.82 14.18
C VAL A 204 -16.08 15.18 15.15
N ASN A 205 -16.34 14.32 16.14
CA ASN A 205 -17.34 14.60 17.17
C ASN A 205 -17.02 15.89 17.93
N GLU A 206 -15.75 16.11 18.30
CA GLU A 206 -15.28 17.36 18.89
C GLU A 206 -15.48 18.56 17.93
N ALA A 207 -15.10 18.42 16.65
CA ALA A 207 -15.22 19.49 15.67
C ALA A 207 -16.69 19.92 15.43
N VAL A 208 -17.60 18.97 15.29
CA VAL A 208 -19.03 19.24 15.09
C VAL A 208 -19.65 19.84 16.35
N SER A 209 -19.35 19.26 17.52
CA SER A 209 -20.00 19.67 18.77
C SER A 209 -19.49 20.96 19.39
N LYS A 210 -18.21 21.32 19.19
CA LYS A 210 -17.58 22.52 19.78
C LYS A 210 -17.37 23.67 18.82
N HIS A 211 -17.26 23.39 17.52
CA HIS A 211 -16.95 24.41 16.51
C HIS A 211 -18.10 24.61 15.52
N HIS A 212 -19.27 24.00 15.78
CA HIS A 212 -20.47 24.09 14.94
C HIS A 212 -20.26 23.70 13.46
N LEU A 213 -19.20 22.95 13.16
CA LEU A 213 -18.93 22.45 11.82
C LEU A 213 -20.02 21.47 11.41
N ILE A 214 -20.58 21.67 10.22
CA ILE A 214 -21.44 20.66 9.60
C ILE A 214 -20.55 19.74 8.78
N PHE A 215 -20.65 18.43 9.01
CA PHE A 215 -19.85 17.44 8.29
C PHE A 215 -20.75 16.61 7.38
N VAL A 216 -20.51 16.67 6.07
CA VAL A 216 -21.23 15.92 5.04
C VAL A 216 -20.27 14.95 4.37
N SER A 217 -20.71 13.71 4.18
CA SER A 217 -19.89 12.68 3.56
C SER A 217 -20.73 11.75 2.69
N SER A 218 -20.10 11.21 1.66
CA SER A 218 -20.71 10.15 0.84
C SER A 218 -20.99 8.90 1.67
N ALA A 219 -22.14 8.25 1.48
CA ALA A 219 -22.47 7.00 2.16
C ALA A 219 -21.61 5.79 1.71
N GLY A 220 -21.07 5.85 0.48
CA GLY A 220 -20.23 4.81 -0.13
C GLY A 220 -20.83 4.25 -1.44
N ASN A 221 -20.01 3.52 -2.19
CA ASN A 221 -20.39 2.91 -3.49
C ASN A 221 -20.35 1.37 -3.42
N ASN A 222 -20.63 0.83 -2.24
CA ASN A 222 -20.49 -0.58 -1.89
C ASN A 222 -21.84 -1.30 -1.74
N GLY A 223 -22.96 -0.76 -2.22
CA GLY A 223 -24.24 -1.49 -2.38
C GLY A 223 -24.29 -2.29 -3.70
N PRO A 224 -25.26 -3.19 -3.92
CA PRO A 224 -26.64 -3.10 -3.46
C PRO A 224 -26.96 -3.79 -2.14
N ALA A 225 -26.10 -4.67 -1.62
CA ALA A 225 -26.37 -5.36 -0.35
C ALA A 225 -26.50 -4.39 0.84
N LEU A 226 -27.26 -4.76 1.86
CA LEU A 226 -27.40 -3.98 3.09
C LEU A 226 -26.11 -4.04 3.92
N SER A 227 -25.97 -3.12 4.88
CA SER A 227 -24.77 -3.04 5.73
C SER A 227 -23.48 -2.78 4.95
N THR A 228 -23.58 -1.92 3.94
CA THR A 228 -22.49 -1.57 3.03
C THR A 228 -22.05 -0.11 3.11
N VAL A 229 -22.68 0.68 3.98
CA VAL A 229 -22.25 2.05 4.30
C VAL A 229 -20.82 2.05 4.84
N GLY A 230 -20.01 2.98 4.32
CA GLY A 230 -18.60 3.12 4.66
C GLY A 230 -18.34 4.13 5.77
N ALA A 231 -17.16 4.05 6.37
CA ALA A 231 -16.65 5.04 7.30
C ALA A 231 -15.90 6.16 6.56
N PRO A 232 -15.95 7.41 7.08
CA PRO A 232 -16.66 7.81 8.30
C PRO A 232 -18.14 8.14 8.02
N GLY A 233 -18.52 8.30 6.75
CA GLY A 233 -19.75 8.99 6.35
C GLY A 233 -21.06 8.37 6.81
N GLY A 234 -21.21 7.05 6.67
CA GLY A 234 -22.44 6.36 7.08
C GLY A 234 -22.30 5.57 8.38
N THR A 235 -21.20 5.72 9.11
CA THR A 235 -20.93 4.93 10.32
C THR A 235 -20.71 5.79 11.56
N SER A 236 -20.78 7.12 11.45
CA SER A 236 -20.54 8.04 12.56
C SER A 236 -21.77 8.89 12.84
N SER A 237 -22.09 9.10 14.12
CA SER A 237 -23.32 9.79 14.52
C SER A 237 -23.39 11.25 14.09
N ASN A 238 -22.28 11.98 14.07
CA ASN A 238 -22.25 13.43 13.81
C ASN A 238 -22.02 13.81 12.35
N ILE A 239 -21.97 12.83 11.44
CA ILE A 239 -21.76 13.05 10.00
C ILE A 239 -23.08 12.81 9.25
N ILE A 240 -23.38 13.68 8.30
CA ILE A 240 -24.53 13.53 7.39
C ILE A 240 -24.08 12.65 6.22
N GLY A 241 -24.49 11.38 6.25
CA GLY A 241 -24.25 10.41 5.18
C GLY A 241 -25.21 10.61 4.00
N VAL A 242 -24.68 10.70 2.78
CA VAL A 242 -25.47 11.05 1.58
C VAL A 242 -25.53 9.89 0.57
N GLY A 243 -26.76 9.45 0.25
CA GLY A 243 -27.11 8.51 -0.82
C GLY A 243 -27.13 9.16 -2.21
N ALA A 244 -27.09 8.36 -3.27
CA ALA A 244 -26.86 8.82 -4.64
C ALA A 244 -28.08 8.57 -5.53
N TYR A 245 -28.82 9.65 -5.78
CA TYR A 245 -30.04 9.65 -6.56
C TYR A 245 -29.78 10.00 -8.03
N VAL A 246 -30.48 9.35 -8.95
CA VAL A 246 -30.54 9.70 -10.37
C VAL A 246 -31.98 10.08 -10.75
N SER A 247 -32.17 11.29 -11.25
CA SER A 247 -33.46 11.77 -11.73
C SER A 247 -33.73 11.34 -13.19
N PRO A 248 -35.00 11.29 -13.63
CA PRO A 248 -35.33 11.08 -15.04
C PRO A 248 -34.64 12.06 -15.98
N ALA A 249 -34.57 13.34 -15.60
CA ALA A 249 -33.91 14.37 -16.39
C ALA A 249 -32.38 14.15 -16.49
N MET A 250 -31.73 13.75 -15.40
CA MET A 250 -30.31 13.41 -15.39
C MET A 250 -30.03 12.17 -16.22
N ALA A 251 -30.88 11.15 -16.13
CA ALA A 251 -30.79 9.95 -16.95
C ALA A 251 -30.87 10.29 -18.45
N ALA A 252 -31.85 11.13 -18.84
CA ALA A 252 -32.05 11.55 -20.22
C ALA A 252 -30.91 12.42 -20.75
N GLY A 253 -30.55 13.47 -20.02
CA GLY A 253 -29.63 14.50 -20.50
C GLY A 253 -28.15 14.17 -20.26
N ALA A 254 -27.79 13.77 -19.04
CA ALA A 254 -26.39 13.56 -18.67
C ALA A 254 -25.91 12.16 -19.03
N HIS A 255 -26.74 11.14 -18.81
CA HIS A 255 -26.41 9.75 -19.14
C HIS A 255 -26.84 9.32 -20.55
N CYS A 256 -27.56 10.18 -21.27
CA CYS A 256 -28.01 9.93 -22.65
C CYS A 256 -28.76 8.59 -22.82
N VAL A 257 -29.58 8.19 -21.83
CA VAL A 257 -30.33 6.94 -21.92
C VAL A 257 -31.53 7.10 -22.87
N VAL A 258 -31.84 6.07 -23.65
CA VAL A 258 -32.85 6.10 -24.73
C VAL A 258 -34.26 6.38 -24.19
N GLU A 259 -34.60 5.80 -23.05
CA GLU A 259 -35.88 5.98 -22.36
C GLU A 259 -35.61 6.18 -20.87
N PRO A 260 -35.55 7.43 -20.37
CA PRO A 260 -35.31 7.66 -18.94
C PRO A 260 -36.41 7.01 -18.09
N PRO A 261 -36.10 6.58 -16.87
CA PRO A 261 -37.10 6.02 -15.97
C PRO A 261 -38.20 7.06 -15.68
N SER A 262 -39.43 6.62 -15.46
CA SER A 262 -40.57 7.51 -15.19
C SER A 262 -40.44 8.28 -13.88
N GLU A 263 -39.76 7.66 -12.90
CA GLU A 263 -39.46 8.23 -11.60
C GLU A 263 -37.96 8.14 -11.34
N GLY A 264 -37.46 8.97 -10.43
CA GLY A 264 -36.06 8.88 -10.05
C GLY A 264 -35.81 7.73 -9.07
N LEU A 265 -34.59 7.22 -9.07
CA LEU A 265 -34.19 6.10 -8.22
C LEU A 265 -32.79 6.30 -7.65
N GLU A 266 -32.44 5.51 -6.64
CA GLU A 266 -31.06 5.42 -6.16
C GLU A 266 -30.18 4.63 -7.15
N TYR A 267 -28.93 5.05 -7.34
CA TYR A 267 -27.97 4.23 -8.08
C TYR A 267 -27.84 2.86 -7.43
N THR A 268 -27.79 1.81 -8.26
CA THR A 268 -27.81 0.42 -7.79
C THR A 268 -26.60 0.07 -6.91
N TRP A 269 -25.47 0.75 -7.06
CA TRP A 269 -24.28 0.53 -6.23
C TRP A 269 -24.13 1.50 -5.05
N SER A 270 -25.04 2.46 -4.88
CA SER A 270 -25.10 3.32 -3.69
C SER A 270 -25.11 2.44 -2.43
N SER A 271 -24.23 2.70 -1.47
CA SER A 271 -24.18 1.93 -0.22
C SER A 271 -25.47 2.08 0.58
N ARG A 272 -25.86 1.03 1.29
CA ARG A 272 -27.14 0.94 1.98
C ARG A 272 -26.95 0.53 3.44
N GLY A 273 -27.78 1.07 4.31
CA GLY A 273 -27.91 0.68 5.70
C GLY A 273 -28.54 -0.71 5.85
N PRO A 274 -28.85 -1.13 7.09
CA PRO A 274 -28.39 -0.49 8.31
C PRO A 274 -26.90 -0.77 8.53
N THR A 275 -26.21 0.05 9.31
CA THR A 275 -24.88 -0.29 9.84
C THR A 275 -24.95 -1.54 10.74
N ALA A 276 -23.78 -2.12 11.06
CA ALA A 276 -23.72 -3.28 11.96
C ALA A 276 -24.28 -3.00 13.37
N ASP A 277 -24.32 -1.75 13.80
CA ASP A 277 -24.92 -1.29 15.06
C ASP A 277 -26.36 -0.76 14.89
N GLY A 278 -27.01 -1.07 13.77
CA GLY A 278 -28.44 -0.86 13.52
C GLY A 278 -28.87 0.55 13.10
N ASP A 279 -27.94 1.50 12.99
CA ASP A 279 -28.24 2.82 12.45
C ASP A 279 -28.56 2.76 10.94
N LEU A 280 -29.31 3.74 10.43
CA LEU A 280 -29.58 3.82 8.98
C LEU A 280 -28.29 4.03 8.17
N GLY A 281 -27.33 4.79 8.71
CA GLY A 281 -26.11 5.21 8.05
C GLY A 281 -26.31 6.24 6.93
N VAL A 282 -27.32 6.06 6.06
CA VAL A 282 -27.74 7.09 5.09
C VAL A 282 -28.72 8.04 5.78
N CYS A 283 -28.40 9.32 5.81
CA CYS A 283 -29.28 10.34 6.40
C CYS A 283 -30.26 10.88 5.36
N VAL A 284 -29.75 11.28 4.19
CA VAL A 284 -30.51 11.85 3.08
C VAL A 284 -29.90 11.41 1.75
N SER A 285 -30.62 11.64 0.65
CA SER A 285 -30.14 11.41 -0.70
C SER A 285 -30.10 12.71 -1.50
N ALA A 286 -29.15 12.79 -2.43
CA ALA A 286 -28.97 13.95 -3.31
C ALA A 286 -28.57 13.50 -4.72
N PRO A 287 -28.70 14.39 -5.73
CA PRO A 287 -28.31 14.08 -7.11
C PRO A 287 -26.86 13.58 -7.20
N GLY A 288 -26.71 12.32 -7.63
CA GLY A 288 -25.46 11.58 -7.60
C GLY A 288 -24.69 11.57 -8.91
N GLY A 289 -25.09 12.34 -9.93
CA GLY A 289 -24.39 12.45 -11.21
C GLY A 289 -24.28 13.91 -11.64
N ALA A 290 -23.14 14.30 -12.21
CA ALA A 290 -22.93 15.65 -12.69
C ALA A 290 -21.88 15.72 -13.81
N VAL A 291 -22.13 16.62 -14.78
CA VAL A 291 -21.12 17.06 -15.74
C VAL A 291 -20.48 18.33 -15.19
N ALA A 292 -19.29 18.21 -14.61
CA ALA A 292 -18.63 19.31 -13.91
C ALA A 292 -17.18 19.51 -14.39
N PRO A 293 -16.62 20.72 -14.20
CA PRO A 293 -15.21 21.02 -14.46
C PRO A 293 -14.22 20.01 -13.86
N VAL A 294 -13.11 19.80 -14.57
CA VAL A 294 -12.00 18.93 -14.16
C VAL A 294 -10.66 19.64 -14.43
N PRO A 295 -9.54 19.18 -13.85
CA PRO A 295 -8.25 19.82 -14.05
C PRO A 295 -7.80 19.84 -15.51
N THR A 296 -7.05 20.86 -15.89
CA THR A 296 -6.57 21.07 -17.26
C THR A 296 -5.67 19.96 -17.79
N TRP A 297 -4.90 19.30 -16.92
CA TRP A 297 -4.03 18.17 -17.29
C TRP A 297 -4.80 16.94 -17.79
N THR A 298 -6.12 16.88 -17.58
CA THR A 298 -6.99 15.85 -18.18
C THR A 298 -7.24 16.08 -19.66
N LEU A 299 -6.84 17.23 -20.21
CA LEU A 299 -7.13 17.69 -21.57
C LEU A 299 -8.64 17.76 -21.88
N GLN A 300 -9.47 17.87 -20.84
CA GLN A 300 -10.91 17.99 -20.92
C GLN A 300 -11.38 19.16 -20.06
N ARG A 301 -12.41 19.89 -20.51
CA ARG A 301 -12.98 20.99 -19.72
C ARG A 301 -13.92 20.50 -18.63
N ARG A 302 -14.63 19.39 -18.88
CA ARG A 302 -15.67 18.84 -18.00
C ARG A 302 -15.75 17.32 -18.19
N MET A 303 -16.17 16.61 -17.16
CA MET A 303 -16.47 15.18 -17.23
C MET A 303 -17.79 14.85 -16.55
N LEU A 304 -18.47 13.81 -17.05
CA LEU A 304 -19.54 13.15 -16.32
C LEU A 304 -18.93 12.20 -15.30
N MET A 305 -19.21 12.42 -14.01
CA MET A 305 -18.95 11.45 -12.95
C MET A 305 -20.23 11.18 -12.16
N ASN A 306 -20.29 10.00 -11.55
CA ASN A 306 -21.45 9.56 -10.79
C ASN A 306 -21.11 8.66 -9.60
N GLY A 307 -21.98 8.69 -8.59
CA GLY A 307 -21.88 7.96 -7.33
C GLY A 307 -22.16 8.86 -6.13
N THR A 308 -22.07 8.28 -4.92
CA THR A 308 -22.26 9.05 -3.68
C THR A 308 -21.23 10.16 -3.49
N SER A 309 -20.06 10.03 -4.15
CA SER A 309 -19.06 11.08 -4.21
C SER A 309 -19.55 12.38 -4.87
N MET A 310 -20.50 12.31 -5.80
CA MET A 310 -21.11 13.48 -6.46
C MET A 310 -22.39 13.92 -5.74
N ALA A 311 -23.07 13.00 -5.05
CA ALA A 311 -24.23 13.33 -4.23
C ALA A 311 -23.85 14.18 -3.00
N SER A 312 -22.76 13.82 -2.32
CA SER A 312 -22.24 14.55 -1.16
C SER A 312 -21.99 16.04 -1.44
N PRO A 313 -21.28 16.47 -2.50
CA PRO A 313 -21.10 17.89 -2.80
C PRO A 313 -22.38 18.57 -3.29
N SER A 314 -23.30 17.85 -3.96
CA SER A 314 -24.64 18.39 -4.29
C SER A 314 -25.41 18.76 -3.02
N ALA A 315 -25.44 17.87 -2.03
CA ALA A 315 -26.04 18.14 -0.72
C ALA A 315 -25.30 19.27 0.02
N CYS A 316 -23.97 19.23 0.02
CA CYS A 316 -23.11 20.25 0.63
C CYS A 316 -23.40 21.66 0.07
N GLY A 317 -23.50 21.80 -1.26
CA GLY A 317 -23.86 23.06 -1.88
C GLY A 317 -25.27 23.53 -1.47
N GLY A 318 -26.25 22.63 -1.39
CA GLY A 318 -27.58 22.97 -0.88
C GLY A 318 -27.57 23.43 0.58
N ILE A 319 -26.75 22.79 1.44
CA ILE A 319 -26.56 23.20 2.83
C ILE A 319 -25.86 24.57 2.92
N ALA A 320 -24.90 24.86 2.05
CA ALA A 320 -24.24 26.17 1.99
C ALA A 320 -25.24 27.30 1.71
N LEU A 321 -26.25 27.06 0.85
CA LEU A 321 -27.34 28.02 0.63
C LEU A 321 -28.17 28.25 1.90
N LEU A 322 -28.49 27.19 2.65
CA LEU A 322 -29.20 27.30 3.93
C LEU A 322 -28.41 28.13 4.94
N ILE A 323 -27.12 27.83 5.10
CA ILE A 323 -26.22 28.57 6.01
C ILE A 323 -26.14 30.04 5.60
N SER A 324 -26.06 30.33 4.29
CA SER A 324 -26.05 31.70 3.79
C SER A 324 -27.32 32.46 4.18
N ALA A 325 -28.50 31.84 4.03
CA ALA A 325 -29.77 32.46 4.39
C ALA A 325 -29.89 32.67 5.91
N MET A 326 -29.52 31.66 6.71
CA MET A 326 -29.50 31.75 8.17
C MET A 326 -28.63 32.92 8.66
N LYS A 327 -27.41 33.03 8.14
CA LYS A 327 -26.49 34.12 8.49
C LYS A 327 -27.03 35.50 8.09
N ALA A 328 -27.67 35.60 6.92
CA ALA A 328 -28.26 36.86 6.45
C ALA A 328 -29.42 37.32 7.33
N GLU A 329 -30.18 36.40 7.92
CA GLU A 329 -31.34 36.67 8.78
C GLU A 329 -30.99 36.73 10.28
N GLY A 330 -29.73 36.49 10.64
CA GLY A 330 -29.30 36.45 12.04
C GLY A 330 -29.78 35.22 12.80
N ILE A 331 -30.14 34.13 12.10
CA ILE A 331 -30.47 32.84 12.69
C ILE A 331 -29.17 32.10 13.03
N THR A 332 -29.03 31.66 14.28
CA THR A 332 -27.85 30.91 14.75
C THR A 332 -27.72 29.58 14.00
N VAL A 333 -26.58 29.36 13.35
CA VAL A 333 -26.27 28.11 12.65
C VAL A 333 -25.89 27.03 13.66
N SER A 334 -26.63 25.93 13.65
CA SER A 334 -26.32 24.74 14.46
C SER A 334 -26.35 23.49 13.56
N PRO A 335 -25.33 22.61 13.63
CA PRO A 335 -25.30 21.40 12.83
C PRO A 335 -26.50 20.49 13.09
N TYR A 336 -27.04 20.54 14.31
CA TYR A 336 -28.20 19.76 14.71
C TYR A 336 -29.49 20.32 14.09
N SER A 337 -29.67 21.64 14.09
CA SER A 337 -30.83 22.31 13.48
C SER A 337 -30.88 22.06 11.97
N VAL A 338 -29.74 22.22 11.29
CA VAL A 338 -29.62 21.98 9.85
C VAL A 338 -29.91 20.52 9.54
N ARG A 339 -29.31 19.57 10.28
CA ARG A 339 -29.59 18.15 10.08
C ARG A 339 -31.08 17.82 10.24
N LYS A 340 -31.75 18.37 11.26
CA LYS A 340 -33.19 18.14 11.48
C LYS A 340 -34.05 18.73 10.37
N ALA A 341 -33.73 19.93 9.90
CA ALA A 341 -34.41 20.54 8.77
C ALA A 341 -34.32 19.65 7.52
N LEU A 342 -33.14 19.10 7.23
CA LEU A 342 -32.93 18.19 6.11
C LEU A 342 -33.73 16.90 6.29
N GLU A 343 -33.52 16.18 7.40
CA GLU A 343 -34.15 14.88 7.65
C GLU A 343 -35.68 14.94 7.72
N ASN A 344 -36.27 16.06 8.14
CA ASN A 344 -37.72 16.19 8.31
C ASN A 344 -38.45 16.72 7.07
N THR A 345 -37.74 17.20 6.04
CA THR A 345 -38.35 17.85 4.86
C THR A 345 -38.08 17.13 3.54
N CYS A 346 -37.32 16.05 3.57
CA CYS A 346 -37.02 15.23 2.39
C CYS A 346 -38.29 14.68 1.72
N ILE A 347 -38.20 14.45 0.41
CA ILE A 347 -39.22 13.70 -0.35
C ILE A 347 -38.80 12.23 -0.40
N PRO A 348 -39.62 11.27 0.07
CA PRO A 348 -39.30 9.85 -0.02
C PRO A 348 -38.98 9.40 -1.44
N ILE A 349 -38.01 8.50 -1.59
CA ILE A 349 -37.65 7.86 -2.86
C ILE A 349 -38.11 6.40 -2.77
N GLY A 350 -39.23 6.08 -3.41
CA GLY A 350 -39.93 4.82 -3.24
C GLY A 350 -40.97 4.84 -2.12
N ASP A 351 -41.85 3.85 -2.13
CA ASP A 351 -43.01 3.75 -1.24
C ASP A 351 -42.84 2.71 -0.12
N SER A 352 -41.80 1.85 -0.20
CA SER A 352 -41.57 0.82 0.81
C SER A 352 -40.92 1.41 2.06
N PRO A 353 -41.32 1.01 3.28
CA PRO A 353 -40.60 1.38 4.51
C PRO A 353 -39.11 1.03 4.47
N GLU A 354 -38.75 -0.03 3.74
CA GLU A 354 -37.37 -0.52 3.57
C GLU A 354 -36.52 0.40 2.69
N ASP A 355 -37.12 1.23 1.85
CA ASP A 355 -36.42 2.19 1.00
C ASP A 355 -35.64 3.23 1.82
N LYS A 356 -36.03 3.43 3.10
CA LYS A 356 -35.28 4.24 4.07
C LYS A 356 -33.86 3.72 4.31
N LEU A 357 -33.64 2.41 4.23
CA LEU A 357 -32.29 1.82 4.35
C LEU A 357 -31.41 2.16 3.15
N SER A 358 -32.02 2.55 2.02
CA SER A 358 -31.31 2.95 0.81
C SER A 358 -31.14 4.47 0.71
N SER A 359 -32.21 5.23 0.97
CA SER A 359 -32.28 6.66 0.69
C SER A 359 -32.26 7.55 1.94
N GLY A 360 -32.20 6.96 3.13
CA GLY A 360 -32.33 7.68 4.40
C GLY A 360 -33.75 8.23 4.56
N GLN A 361 -33.87 9.53 4.81
CA GLN A 361 -35.17 10.21 4.85
C GLN A 361 -35.70 10.60 3.46
N GLY A 362 -34.94 10.35 2.39
CA GLY A 362 -35.31 10.63 1.01
C GLY A 362 -34.48 11.73 0.35
N LEU A 363 -34.99 12.28 -0.75
CA LEU A 363 -34.35 13.34 -1.54
C LEU A 363 -34.42 14.67 -0.79
N MET A 364 -33.25 15.27 -0.52
CA MET A 364 -33.13 16.57 0.13
C MET A 364 -33.92 17.68 -0.59
N GLN A 365 -34.55 18.57 0.19
CA GLN A 365 -35.32 19.74 -0.30
C GLN A 365 -34.81 21.02 0.37
N VAL A 366 -34.09 21.86 -0.37
CA VAL A 366 -33.43 23.08 0.17
C VAL A 366 -34.47 24.12 0.59
N ASP A 367 -35.44 24.39 -0.26
CA ASP A 367 -36.54 25.33 -0.03
C ASP A 367 -37.33 24.98 1.24
N LYS A 368 -37.79 23.74 1.36
CA LYS A 368 -38.56 23.28 2.53
C LYS A 368 -37.72 23.23 3.80
N SER A 369 -36.42 22.91 3.68
CA SER A 369 -35.50 22.95 4.82
C SER A 369 -35.34 24.37 5.35
N TYR A 370 -35.30 25.37 4.47
CA TYR A 370 -35.24 26.77 4.86
C TYR A 370 -36.53 27.22 5.56
N ASP A 371 -37.71 26.88 5.02
CA ASP A 371 -39.00 27.16 5.68
C ASP A 371 -39.06 26.57 7.11
N TYR A 372 -38.59 25.34 7.26
CA TYR A 372 -38.49 24.69 8.58
C TYR A 372 -37.55 25.45 9.52
N ILE A 373 -36.37 25.88 9.03
CA ILE A 373 -35.38 26.62 9.82
C ILE A 373 -35.97 27.94 10.32
N GLN A 374 -36.66 28.70 9.47
CA GLN A 374 -37.30 29.96 9.84
C GLN A 374 -38.34 29.76 10.95
N GLN A 375 -39.13 28.68 10.87
CA GLN A 375 -40.10 28.34 11.91
C GLN A 375 -39.40 27.92 13.23
N SER A 376 -38.22 27.32 13.14
CA SER A 376 -37.46 26.78 14.29
C SER A 376 -36.49 27.73 14.99
N GLN A 377 -36.42 29.00 14.56
CA GLN A 377 -35.46 29.98 15.12
C GLN A 377 -35.50 30.14 16.67
N ASN A 378 -36.66 29.91 17.30
CA ASN A 378 -36.85 30.07 18.75
C ASN A 378 -36.86 28.71 19.50
N VAL A 379 -36.47 27.63 18.82
CA VAL A 379 -36.41 26.28 19.38
C VAL A 379 -34.98 26.03 19.88
N PRO A 380 -34.78 25.32 21.01
CA PRO A 380 -33.45 25.04 21.52
C PRO A 380 -32.63 24.15 20.55
N ASN A 381 -31.36 24.53 20.36
CA ASN A 381 -30.41 23.81 19.52
C ASN A 381 -29.82 22.60 20.25
N VAL A 382 -30.53 21.47 20.20
CA VAL A 382 -30.19 20.27 20.97
C VAL A 382 -29.91 19.08 20.06
N TRP A 383 -28.84 18.35 20.36
CA TRP A 383 -28.61 17.01 19.82
C TRP A 383 -29.13 15.94 20.77
N TYR A 384 -29.93 15.01 20.26
CA TYR A 384 -30.46 13.91 21.05
C TYR A 384 -29.62 12.66 20.78
N GLN A 385 -28.63 12.41 21.61
CA GLN A 385 -27.78 11.24 21.50
C GLN A 385 -28.56 9.99 21.96
N ILE A 386 -28.64 8.98 21.08
CA ILE A 386 -29.35 7.73 21.33
C ILE A 386 -28.34 6.62 21.61
N CYS A 387 -28.51 5.95 22.75
CA CYS A 387 -27.72 4.79 23.14
C CYS A 387 -28.66 3.63 23.48
N ILE A 388 -28.56 2.52 22.75
CA ILE A 388 -29.46 1.38 22.89
C ILE A 388 -28.68 0.17 23.43
N ARG A 389 -29.27 -0.56 24.39
CA ARG A 389 -28.69 -1.78 24.94
C ARG A 389 -29.76 -2.85 25.09
N GLN A 390 -29.43 -4.09 24.76
CA GLN A 390 -30.34 -5.21 25.00
C GLN A 390 -30.39 -5.51 26.51
N SER A 391 -31.59 -5.59 27.09
CA SER A 391 -31.78 -5.93 28.50
C SER A 391 -31.11 -7.27 28.84
N GLY A 392 -30.35 -7.30 29.93
CA GLY A 392 -29.71 -8.53 30.43
C GLY A 392 -28.46 -9.00 29.67
N LYS A 393 -27.96 -8.24 28.67
CA LYS A 393 -26.69 -8.53 28.00
C LYS A 393 -25.67 -7.41 28.20
N ALA A 394 -24.41 -7.78 28.39
CA ALA A 394 -23.28 -6.86 28.50
C ALA A 394 -22.73 -6.43 27.12
N ASN A 395 -23.61 -6.19 26.15
CA ASN A 395 -23.22 -5.80 24.80
C ASN A 395 -22.82 -4.30 24.75
N PRO A 396 -21.95 -3.90 23.81
CA PRO A 396 -21.71 -2.48 23.54
C PRO A 396 -23.02 -1.78 23.16
N SER A 397 -23.11 -0.48 23.41
CA SER A 397 -24.25 0.32 22.99
C SER A 397 -24.34 0.39 21.47
N SER A 398 -25.56 0.28 20.94
CA SER A 398 -25.86 0.43 19.52
C SER A 398 -26.65 1.72 19.27
N ARG A 399 -26.68 2.18 18.02
CA ARG A 399 -27.42 3.37 17.58
C ARG A 399 -28.82 3.03 17.06
N GLY A 400 -29.03 1.79 16.62
CA GLY A 400 -30.33 1.21 16.29
C GLY A 400 -30.49 -0.23 16.79
N ILE A 401 -31.65 -0.82 16.51
CA ILE A 401 -31.93 -2.23 16.79
C ILE A 401 -31.85 -3.00 15.48
N TYR A 402 -30.95 -3.99 15.42
CA TYR A 402 -30.79 -4.83 14.24
C TYR A 402 -30.89 -6.32 14.59
N LEU A 403 -32.01 -6.94 14.25
CA LEU A 403 -32.27 -8.36 14.44
C LEU A 403 -32.06 -9.09 13.12
N ARG A 404 -30.89 -9.68 12.90
CA ARG A 404 -30.51 -10.34 11.63
C ARG A 404 -30.55 -11.86 11.67
N GLU A 405 -30.17 -12.45 12.80
CA GLU A 405 -30.01 -13.91 12.91
C GLU A 405 -31.33 -14.62 13.19
N ALA A 406 -31.52 -15.82 12.65
CA ALA A 406 -32.75 -16.60 12.81
C ALA A 406 -33.17 -16.78 14.28
N ASN A 407 -32.21 -17.07 15.16
CA ASN A 407 -32.45 -17.20 16.61
C ASN A 407 -32.93 -15.88 17.26
N ALA A 408 -32.49 -14.73 16.75
CA ALA A 408 -32.93 -13.43 17.26
C ALA A 408 -34.39 -13.13 16.89
N CYS A 409 -34.92 -13.78 15.85
CA CYS A 409 -36.28 -13.60 15.36
C CYS A 409 -37.30 -14.59 15.96
N GLN A 410 -36.87 -15.52 16.82
CA GLN A 410 -37.73 -16.56 17.41
C GLN A 410 -38.41 -16.15 18.72
N GLN A 411 -37.95 -15.07 19.36
CA GLN A 411 -38.49 -14.63 20.64
C GLN A 411 -38.54 -13.09 20.72
N PRO A 412 -39.49 -12.53 21.48
CA PRO A 412 -39.49 -11.11 21.79
C PRO A 412 -38.23 -10.69 22.55
N THR A 413 -37.79 -9.46 22.33
CA THR A 413 -36.62 -8.89 23.00
C THR A 413 -36.95 -7.53 23.62
N GLU A 414 -36.38 -7.26 24.80
CA GLU A 414 -36.47 -5.96 25.46
C GLU A 414 -35.15 -5.19 25.30
N TRP A 415 -35.26 -3.90 25.00
CA TRP A 415 -34.16 -3.00 24.75
C TRP A 415 -34.31 -1.74 25.59
N THR A 416 -33.29 -1.39 26.37
CA THR A 416 -33.20 -0.13 27.07
C THR A 416 -32.61 0.92 26.14
N VAL A 417 -33.37 1.99 25.92
CA VAL A 417 -32.98 3.16 25.16
C VAL A 417 -32.67 4.30 26.14
N GLN A 418 -31.48 4.87 26.02
CA GLN A 418 -31.08 6.09 26.68
C GLN A 418 -31.07 7.23 25.66
N VAL A 419 -31.80 8.30 25.98
CA VAL A 419 -31.82 9.54 25.19
C VAL A 419 -31.14 10.63 26.02
N ASP A 420 -30.02 11.13 25.52
CA ASP A 420 -29.21 12.16 26.17
C ASP A 420 -29.23 13.46 25.34
N PRO A 421 -29.91 14.51 25.80
CA PRO A 421 -29.77 15.85 25.25
C PRO A 421 -28.34 16.37 25.40
N LYS A 422 -27.73 16.81 24.30
CA LYS A 422 -26.42 17.44 24.26
C LYS A 422 -26.58 18.87 23.73
N PHE A 423 -26.05 19.80 24.51
CA PHE A 423 -25.99 21.23 24.21
C PHE A 423 -24.57 21.59 23.79
N HIS A 424 -24.43 22.75 23.14
CA HIS A 424 -23.13 23.35 22.89
C HIS A 424 -22.39 23.65 24.21
N GLU A 425 -21.06 23.67 24.20
CA GLU A 425 -20.27 23.93 25.42
C GLU A 425 -20.49 25.34 25.99
N ASP A 426 -20.84 26.30 25.13
CA ASP A 426 -21.16 27.68 25.51
C ASP A 426 -22.59 27.87 26.05
N ALA A 427 -23.40 26.81 26.08
CA ALA A 427 -24.79 26.89 26.50
C ALA A 427 -24.93 27.31 27.98
N SER A 428 -25.88 28.21 28.26
CA SER A 428 -26.09 28.78 29.59
C SER A 428 -26.64 27.73 30.55
N LYS A 429 -25.88 27.44 31.62
CA LYS A 429 -26.30 26.46 32.63
C LYS A 429 -27.63 26.81 33.29
N LEU A 430 -27.89 28.10 33.51
CA LEU A 430 -29.08 28.59 34.20
C LEU A 430 -30.25 28.80 33.24
N GLU A 431 -29.99 29.37 32.06
CA GLU A 431 -31.05 29.83 31.15
C GLU A 431 -31.41 28.81 30.08
N GLU A 432 -30.54 27.84 29.80
CA GLU A 432 -30.80 26.79 28.81
C GLU A 432 -30.86 25.42 29.48
N LEU A 433 -29.80 24.98 30.16
CA LEU A 433 -29.72 23.60 30.66
C LEU A 433 -30.67 23.33 31.84
N ALA A 434 -30.70 24.20 32.86
CA ALA A 434 -31.49 23.99 34.06
C ALA A 434 -33.01 24.07 33.82
N VAL A 435 -33.42 24.81 32.80
CA VAL A 435 -34.83 24.99 32.41
C VAL A 435 -35.25 24.08 31.26
N PHE A 436 -34.33 23.31 30.67
CA PHE A 436 -34.65 22.42 29.58
C PHE A 436 -35.53 21.26 30.06
N GLU A 437 -36.76 21.29 29.60
CA GLU A 437 -37.76 20.26 29.84
C GLU A 437 -38.66 20.13 28.60
N GLU A 438 -38.60 18.97 27.95
CA GLU A 438 -39.47 18.64 26.82
C GLU A 438 -40.31 17.41 27.14
N CYS A 439 -41.62 17.53 26.88
CA CYS A 439 -42.53 16.39 26.93
C CYS A 439 -42.58 15.77 25.54
N ILE A 440 -41.97 14.59 25.39
CA ILE A 440 -41.85 13.90 24.12
C ILE A 440 -42.94 12.83 24.03
N ALA A 441 -43.76 12.90 22.98
CA ALA A 441 -44.64 11.81 22.57
C ALA A 441 -43.83 10.80 21.76
N LEU A 442 -43.96 9.52 22.10
CA LEU A 442 -43.28 8.43 21.43
C LEU A 442 -44.26 7.71 20.51
N HIS A 443 -43.93 7.66 19.21
CA HIS A 443 -44.74 7.03 18.19
C HIS A 443 -44.00 5.84 17.59
N SER A 444 -44.57 4.65 17.74
CA SER A 444 -44.11 3.44 17.04
C SER A 444 -44.83 3.32 15.70
N SER A 445 -44.09 2.99 14.63
CA SER A 445 -44.66 2.74 13.31
C SER A 445 -45.63 1.55 13.30
N ASP A 446 -45.39 0.54 14.14
CA ASP A 446 -46.30 -0.60 14.34
C ASP A 446 -46.29 -1.05 15.80
N LYS A 447 -47.43 -0.91 16.49
CA LYS A 447 -47.59 -1.27 17.91
C LYS A 447 -47.69 -2.78 18.17
N THR A 448 -47.90 -3.60 17.13
CA THR A 448 -47.97 -5.06 17.25
C THR A 448 -46.57 -5.66 17.34
N VAL A 449 -45.63 -5.13 16.55
CA VAL A 449 -44.23 -5.57 16.48
C VAL A 449 -43.35 -4.79 17.44
N VAL A 450 -43.50 -3.47 17.52
CA VAL A 450 -42.64 -2.60 18.34
C VAL A 450 -43.49 -1.82 19.34
N LYS A 451 -43.32 -2.11 20.63
CA LYS A 451 -44.03 -1.45 21.73
C LYS A 451 -43.08 -0.54 22.47
N ALA A 452 -43.45 0.73 22.57
CA ALA A 452 -42.76 1.75 23.36
C ALA A 452 -43.77 2.43 24.30
N PRO A 453 -43.33 3.07 25.40
CA PRO A 453 -44.16 3.98 26.18
C PRO A 453 -44.72 5.09 25.31
N GLU A 454 -45.81 5.74 25.73
CA GLU A 454 -46.43 6.81 24.93
C GLU A 454 -45.78 8.18 25.14
N TYR A 455 -45.19 8.42 26.32
CA TYR A 455 -44.61 9.71 26.68
C TYR A 455 -43.30 9.56 27.44
N LEU A 456 -42.43 10.54 27.26
CA LEU A 456 -41.14 10.66 27.92
C LEU A 456 -40.93 12.12 28.33
N LEU A 457 -40.78 12.38 29.63
CA LEU A 457 -40.29 13.68 30.09
C LEU A 457 -38.77 13.69 30.00
N LEU A 458 -38.24 14.54 29.12
CA LEU A 458 -36.81 14.64 28.85
C LEU A 458 -36.27 15.93 29.46
N THR A 459 -35.24 15.78 30.29
CA THR A 459 -34.49 16.88 30.91
C THR A 459 -33.04 16.81 30.44
N HIS A 460 -32.23 17.82 30.75
CA HIS A 460 -30.81 17.86 30.39
C HIS A 460 -30.03 16.60 30.82
N ASN A 461 -30.40 15.96 31.93
CA ASN A 461 -29.71 14.76 32.43
C ASN A 461 -29.98 13.48 31.61
N GLY A 462 -30.80 13.58 30.58
CA GLY A 462 -31.25 12.44 29.79
C GLY A 462 -32.30 11.60 30.52
N ARG A 463 -32.83 10.62 29.79
CA ARG A 463 -33.83 9.69 30.32
C ARG A 463 -33.72 8.34 29.63
N THR A 464 -33.98 7.29 30.39
CA THR A 464 -34.06 5.92 29.87
C THR A 464 -35.49 5.43 29.81
N PHE A 465 -35.80 4.64 28.78
CA PHE A 465 -37.05 3.88 28.67
C PHE A 465 -36.80 2.56 27.95
N ASN A 466 -37.74 1.61 28.05
CA ASN A 466 -37.62 0.31 27.40
C ASN A 466 -38.53 0.20 26.18
N ILE A 467 -38.06 -0.49 25.15
CA ILE A 467 -38.82 -0.87 23.96
C ILE A 467 -38.86 -2.40 23.89
N PHE A 468 -40.02 -2.95 23.54
CA PHE A 468 -40.20 -4.37 23.23
C PHE A 468 -40.32 -4.57 21.72
N VAL A 469 -39.56 -5.51 21.18
CA VAL A 469 -39.57 -5.88 19.75
C VAL A 469 -39.94 -7.35 19.64
N ASP A 470 -41.06 -7.64 18.96
CA ASP A 470 -41.60 -8.98 18.74
C ASP A 470 -41.57 -9.38 17.24
N PRO A 471 -40.51 -10.06 16.79
CA PRO A 471 -40.36 -10.50 15.40
C PRO A 471 -41.13 -11.79 15.05
N THR A 472 -41.80 -12.43 16.00
CA THR A 472 -42.25 -13.83 15.85
C THR A 472 -43.30 -14.02 14.75
N ASN A 473 -44.22 -13.06 14.59
CA ASN A 473 -45.33 -13.11 13.65
C ASN A 473 -45.02 -12.51 12.26
N LEU A 474 -43.80 -12.06 12.02
CA LEU A 474 -43.39 -11.50 10.72
C LEU A 474 -43.27 -12.59 9.64
N CYS A 475 -43.51 -12.24 8.38
CA CYS A 475 -43.16 -13.12 7.26
C CYS A 475 -41.65 -13.10 6.99
N ASP A 476 -41.15 -14.07 6.22
CA ASP A 476 -39.75 -14.09 5.80
C ASP A 476 -39.45 -12.90 4.89
N GLY A 477 -38.30 -12.26 5.09
CA GLY A 477 -37.92 -11.05 4.38
C GLY A 477 -37.28 -9.98 5.26
N LEU A 478 -37.12 -8.79 4.67
CA LEU A 478 -36.67 -7.59 5.35
C LEU A 478 -37.90 -6.86 5.91
N HIS A 479 -37.75 -6.28 7.10
CA HIS A 479 -38.77 -5.46 7.74
C HIS A 479 -38.11 -4.26 8.40
N TYR A 480 -38.72 -3.09 8.23
CA TYR A 480 -38.24 -1.85 8.84
C TYR A 480 -39.35 -1.21 9.68
N TYR A 481 -39.01 -0.87 10.92
CA TYR A 481 -39.85 -0.16 11.87
C TYR A 481 -39.07 1.00 12.49
N GLU A 482 -39.79 1.95 13.08
CA GLU A 482 -39.20 3.14 13.67
C GLU A 482 -39.98 3.55 14.91
N VAL A 483 -39.25 3.98 15.96
CA VAL A 483 -39.83 4.73 17.07
C VAL A 483 -39.35 6.17 16.99
N CYS A 484 -40.29 7.09 16.84
CA CYS A 484 -40.03 8.53 16.75
C CYS A 484 -40.40 9.23 18.06
N GLY A 485 -39.55 10.15 18.52
CA GLY A 485 -39.91 11.11 19.54
C GLY A 485 -40.33 12.43 18.92
N THR A 486 -41.51 12.95 19.25
CA THR A 486 -42.02 14.26 18.82
C THR A 486 -42.31 15.14 20.04
N ASP A 487 -42.02 16.43 19.95
CA ASP A 487 -42.34 17.37 21.02
C ASP A 487 -43.86 17.62 21.07
N CYS A 488 -44.49 17.32 22.21
CA CYS A 488 -45.93 17.53 22.41
C CYS A 488 -46.35 18.99 22.25
N LYS A 489 -45.47 19.96 22.60
CA LYS A 489 -45.76 21.39 22.52
C LYS A 489 -45.55 21.94 21.11
N ALA A 490 -44.71 21.30 20.32
CA ALA A 490 -44.40 21.68 18.95
C ALA A 490 -44.37 20.47 17.99
N PRO A 491 -45.51 19.79 17.74
CA PRO A 491 -45.54 18.61 16.87
C PRO A 491 -45.13 18.91 15.42
N TRP A 492 -45.27 20.17 14.98
CA TRP A 492 -44.84 20.65 13.67
C TRP A 492 -43.34 20.49 13.43
N ARG A 493 -42.52 20.38 14.49
CA ARG A 493 -41.08 20.10 14.40
C ARG A 493 -40.81 18.73 13.78
N GLY A 494 -41.80 17.86 13.69
CA GLY A 494 -41.61 16.47 13.31
C GLY A 494 -40.78 15.70 14.36
N PRO A 495 -40.23 14.53 14.00
CA PRO A 495 -39.42 13.76 14.93
C PRO A 495 -38.13 14.48 15.34
N VAL A 496 -37.93 14.68 16.64
CA VAL A 496 -36.70 15.23 17.23
C VAL A 496 -35.61 14.17 17.39
N PHE A 497 -35.99 12.89 17.51
CA PHE A 497 -35.10 11.74 17.35
C PHE A 497 -35.88 10.55 16.76
N ARG A 498 -35.13 9.62 16.17
CA ARG A 498 -35.64 8.40 15.56
C ARG A 498 -34.80 7.22 16.04
N ILE A 499 -35.45 6.11 16.29
CA ILE A 499 -34.83 4.85 16.67
C ILE A 499 -35.13 3.87 15.54
N PRO A 500 -34.16 3.56 14.67
CA PRO A 500 -34.38 2.59 13.59
C PRO A 500 -34.37 1.17 14.15
N ILE A 501 -35.35 0.37 13.71
CA ILE A 501 -35.46 -1.07 14.02
C ILE A 501 -35.53 -1.83 12.71
N THR A 502 -34.45 -2.55 12.38
CA THR A 502 -34.40 -3.42 11.21
C THR A 502 -34.46 -4.88 11.64
N ILE A 503 -35.35 -5.66 11.03
CA ILE A 503 -35.53 -7.08 11.31
C ILE A 503 -35.40 -7.83 9.98
N ILE A 504 -34.52 -8.82 9.94
CA ILE A 504 -34.38 -9.74 8.82
C ILE A 504 -34.81 -11.12 9.29
N LYS A 505 -35.87 -11.64 8.67
CA LYS A 505 -36.34 -13.00 8.90
C LYS A 505 -35.93 -13.87 7.72
N SER A 506 -34.96 -14.76 7.97
CA SER A 506 -34.36 -15.62 6.96
C SER A 506 -35.20 -16.86 6.68
N VAL A 507 -35.18 -17.32 5.43
CA VAL A 507 -35.77 -18.60 5.03
C VAL A 507 -34.84 -19.74 5.41
N ALA A 508 -35.36 -20.75 6.12
CA ALA A 508 -34.62 -21.96 6.44
C ALA A 508 -34.53 -22.92 5.25
N VAL A 509 -33.35 -23.49 4.99
CA VAL A 509 -33.15 -24.49 3.94
C VAL A 509 -33.43 -25.89 4.48
N THR A 510 -34.54 -26.50 4.07
CA THR A 510 -35.00 -27.81 4.56
C THR A 510 -34.71 -28.98 3.60
N ASN A 511 -34.32 -28.68 2.35
CA ASN A 511 -34.06 -29.67 1.32
C ASN A 511 -32.84 -30.57 1.65
N ARG A 512 -32.83 -31.79 1.08
CA ARG A 512 -31.69 -32.72 1.13
C ARG A 512 -31.37 -33.24 -0.28
N PRO A 513 -30.24 -32.85 -0.91
CA PRO A 513 -29.19 -31.96 -0.40
C PRO A 513 -29.70 -30.52 -0.13
N PRO A 514 -29.04 -29.76 0.75
CA PRO A 514 -29.48 -28.41 1.10
C PRO A 514 -29.31 -27.46 -0.09
N GLN A 515 -30.42 -27.21 -0.76
CA GLN A 515 -30.52 -26.37 -1.93
C GLN A 515 -31.66 -25.37 -1.76
N ALA A 516 -31.42 -24.12 -2.16
CA ALA A 516 -32.44 -23.09 -2.32
C ALA A 516 -32.56 -22.72 -3.80
N SER A 517 -33.79 -22.70 -4.32
CA SER A 517 -34.07 -22.35 -5.71
C SER A 517 -35.07 -21.20 -5.77
N PHE A 518 -34.75 -20.18 -6.54
CA PHE A 518 -35.60 -19.01 -6.79
C PHE A 518 -35.84 -18.91 -8.28
N SER A 519 -37.08 -19.04 -8.72
CA SER A 519 -37.42 -19.09 -10.15
C SER A 519 -38.30 -17.91 -10.57
N LYS A 520 -38.21 -17.54 -11.85
CA LYS A 520 -39.01 -16.49 -12.49
C LYS A 520 -38.93 -15.13 -11.79
N MET A 521 -37.76 -14.76 -11.31
CA MET A 521 -37.53 -13.41 -10.78
C MET A 521 -37.46 -12.43 -11.94
N LEU A 522 -38.35 -11.43 -11.96
CA LEU A 522 -38.46 -10.46 -13.04
C LEU A 522 -37.65 -9.22 -12.71
N PHE A 523 -36.80 -8.78 -13.63
CA PHE A 523 -35.95 -7.61 -13.45
C PHE A 523 -36.24 -6.54 -14.50
N HIS A 524 -36.49 -5.33 -13.99
CA HIS A 524 -36.46 -4.08 -14.75
C HIS A 524 -35.17 -3.30 -14.43
N PRO A 525 -34.78 -2.30 -15.23
CA PRO A 525 -33.60 -1.47 -14.94
C PRO A 525 -33.67 -0.92 -13.51
N GLY A 526 -32.59 -1.10 -12.75
CA GLY A 526 -32.49 -0.65 -11.36
C GLY A 526 -33.13 -1.56 -10.30
N HIS A 527 -33.83 -2.61 -10.70
CA HIS A 527 -34.50 -3.53 -9.78
C HIS A 527 -33.48 -4.30 -8.91
N ILE A 528 -33.79 -4.45 -7.62
CA ILE A 528 -32.96 -5.13 -6.63
C ILE A 528 -33.81 -6.19 -5.93
N GLU A 529 -33.42 -7.45 -6.08
CA GLU A 529 -34.06 -8.58 -5.42
C GLU A 529 -33.15 -9.11 -4.31
N ARG A 530 -33.68 -9.27 -3.10
CA ARG A 530 -32.94 -9.73 -1.91
C ARG A 530 -33.49 -11.05 -1.41
N LYS A 531 -32.60 -12.00 -1.16
CA LYS A 531 -32.92 -13.28 -0.51
C LYS A 531 -32.13 -13.42 0.77
N TYR A 532 -32.84 -13.66 1.86
CA TYR A 532 -32.24 -13.92 3.18
C TYR A 532 -32.37 -15.40 3.49
N ILE A 533 -31.25 -16.08 3.62
CA ILE A 533 -31.18 -17.53 3.76
C ILE A 533 -30.47 -17.86 5.07
N GLU A 534 -31.10 -18.66 5.92
CA GLU A 534 -30.43 -19.23 7.08
C GLU A 534 -29.45 -20.28 6.56
N VAL A 535 -28.16 -19.98 6.63
CA VAL A 535 -27.14 -20.90 6.12
C VAL A 535 -27.15 -22.17 6.99
N PRO A 536 -27.33 -23.36 6.41
CA PRO A 536 -27.35 -24.61 7.18
C PRO A 536 -26.10 -24.78 8.03
N ARG A 537 -26.27 -25.27 9.27
CA ARG A 537 -25.14 -25.61 10.13
C ARG A 537 -24.29 -26.69 9.46
N GLY A 538 -22.98 -26.44 9.37
CA GLY A 538 -22.04 -27.29 8.67
C GLY A 538 -21.72 -26.86 7.23
N ALA A 539 -22.45 -25.90 6.65
CA ALA A 539 -22.07 -25.30 5.36
C ALA A 539 -20.84 -24.41 5.53
N SER A 540 -19.92 -24.48 4.57
CA SER A 540 -18.75 -23.60 4.50
C SER A 540 -18.58 -22.90 3.16
N TRP A 541 -19.13 -23.42 2.05
CA TRP A 541 -19.20 -22.68 0.78
C TRP A 541 -20.51 -22.91 0.05
N VAL A 542 -20.74 -22.07 -0.95
CA VAL A 542 -21.89 -22.15 -1.85
C VAL A 542 -21.40 -22.29 -3.28
N GLU A 543 -22.09 -23.13 -4.06
CA GLU A 543 -22.08 -23.10 -5.51
C GLU A 543 -23.44 -22.56 -5.98
N ALA A 544 -23.44 -21.38 -6.59
CA ALA A 544 -24.66 -20.73 -7.07
C ALA A 544 -24.64 -20.63 -8.60
N THR A 545 -25.75 -20.99 -9.24
CA THR A 545 -25.93 -20.94 -10.69
C THR A 545 -27.09 -20.01 -11.01
N MET A 546 -26.79 -18.94 -11.73
CA MET A 546 -27.76 -17.95 -12.22
C MET A 546 -28.00 -18.18 -13.70
N ASN A 547 -29.25 -18.47 -14.06
CA ASN A 547 -29.71 -18.56 -15.44
C ASN A 547 -30.54 -17.32 -15.78
N ALA A 548 -30.04 -16.50 -16.70
CA ALA A 548 -30.77 -15.33 -17.19
C ALA A 548 -31.39 -15.64 -18.55
N SER A 549 -32.68 -15.34 -18.70
CA SER A 549 -33.47 -15.58 -19.90
C SER A 549 -34.33 -14.35 -20.24
N SER A 550 -34.81 -14.28 -21.48
CA SER A 550 -35.73 -13.24 -21.97
C SER A 550 -35.14 -11.83 -21.94
N PHE A 551 -34.26 -11.54 -22.89
CA PHE A 551 -33.80 -10.17 -23.17
C PHE A 551 -33.32 -10.04 -24.61
N ASP A 552 -33.65 -8.90 -25.22
CA ASP A 552 -33.28 -8.50 -26.58
C ASP A 552 -31.91 -7.79 -26.67
N THR A 553 -31.39 -7.35 -25.53
CA THR A 553 -30.18 -6.53 -25.39
C THR A 553 -29.36 -7.01 -24.20
N ALA A 554 -28.08 -6.66 -24.14
CA ALA A 554 -27.22 -7.10 -23.05
C ALA A 554 -27.73 -6.65 -21.67
N ARG A 555 -27.56 -7.50 -20.65
CA ARG A 555 -27.96 -7.24 -19.26
C ARG A 555 -26.80 -7.33 -18.31
N ARG A 556 -26.56 -6.27 -17.53
CA ARG A 556 -25.56 -6.23 -16.46
C ARG A 556 -26.23 -6.37 -15.11
N PHE A 557 -25.79 -7.36 -14.33
CA PHE A 557 -26.25 -7.62 -12.98
C PHE A 557 -25.10 -7.51 -11.98
N PHE A 558 -25.44 -7.05 -10.78
CA PHE A 558 -24.66 -7.29 -9.57
C PHE A 558 -25.22 -8.54 -8.88
N VAL A 559 -24.34 -9.46 -8.51
CA VAL A 559 -24.63 -10.49 -7.52
C VAL A 559 -23.77 -10.19 -6.31
N ASP A 560 -24.39 -9.75 -5.22
CA ASP A 560 -23.71 -9.28 -4.01
C ASP A 560 -24.16 -10.10 -2.81
N THR A 561 -23.22 -10.62 -2.04
CA THR A 561 -23.51 -11.47 -0.87
C THR A 561 -22.88 -10.88 0.38
N ILE A 562 -23.62 -10.90 1.49
CA ILE A 562 -23.15 -10.41 2.79
C ILE A 562 -23.55 -11.34 3.93
N GLN A 563 -22.57 -11.64 4.78
CA GLN A 563 -22.76 -12.15 6.13
C GLN A 563 -22.07 -11.23 7.14
N ILE A 564 -22.74 -10.97 8.26
CA ILE A 564 -22.18 -10.20 9.36
C ILE A 564 -21.70 -11.20 10.41
N CYS A 565 -20.45 -11.06 10.83
CA CYS A 565 -19.92 -11.83 11.94
C CYS A 565 -19.52 -10.89 13.09
N PRO A 566 -19.72 -11.30 14.36
CA PRO A 566 -19.43 -10.44 15.49
C PRO A 566 -17.98 -9.93 15.48
N LEU A 567 -17.82 -8.61 15.69
CA LEU A 567 -16.53 -7.92 15.80
C LEU A 567 -15.61 -8.09 14.58
N GLN A 568 -16.19 -8.32 13.40
CA GLN A 568 -15.46 -8.45 12.14
C GLN A 568 -16.10 -7.55 11.07
N ARG A 569 -15.30 -7.17 10.07
CA ARG A 569 -15.83 -6.54 8.86
C ARG A 569 -16.82 -7.52 8.18
N PRO A 570 -17.92 -7.03 7.59
CA PRO A 570 -18.86 -7.89 6.88
C PRO A 570 -18.16 -8.75 5.81
N PHE A 571 -18.42 -10.06 5.81
CA PHE A 571 -17.95 -10.96 4.77
C PHE A 571 -18.76 -10.71 3.51
N LYS A 572 -18.11 -10.07 2.53
CA LYS A 572 -18.75 -9.65 1.29
C LYS A 572 -18.13 -10.31 0.07
N CYS A 573 -18.97 -10.78 -0.85
CA CYS A 573 -18.55 -11.18 -2.19
C CYS A 573 -19.43 -10.47 -3.22
N ARG A 574 -18.80 -9.74 -4.15
CA ARG A 574 -19.51 -9.08 -5.25
C ARG A 574 -19.00 -9.59 -6.59
N ASN A 575 -19.93 -10.04 -7.41
CA ASN A 575 -19.69 -10.34 -8.82
C ASN A 575 -20.48 -9.36 -9.70
N VAL A 576 -19.84 -8.86 -10.75
CA VAL A 576 -20.49 -8.08 -11.80
C VAL A 576 -20.55 -8.94 -13.04
N ILE A 577 -21.77 -9.24 -13.48
CA ILE A 577 -22.00 -10.22 -14.53
C ILE A 577 -22.76 -9.55 -15.67
N THR A 578 -22.24 -9.68 -16.90
CA THR A 578 -22.94 -9.22 -18.10
C THR A 578 -23.39 -10.42 -18.93
N PHE A 579 -24.67 -10.47 -19.30
CA PHE A 579 -25.25 -11.46 -20.20
C PHE A 579 -25.56 -10.80 -21.54
N SER A 580 -24.98 -11.30 -22.62
CA SER A 580 -25.26 -10.81 -23.99
C SER A 580 -26.31 -11.65 -24.72
N SER A 581 -26.55 -12.87 -24.24
CA SER A 581 -27.60 -13.79 -24.70
C SER A 581 -28.04 -14.63 -23.50
N PRO A 582 -29.20 -15.32 -23.57
CA PRO A 582 -29.62 -16.25 -22.54
C PRO A 582 -28.52 -17.28 -22.25
N ALA A 583 -28.10 -17.37 -20.99
CA ALA A 583 -27.02 -18.23 -20.56
C ALA A 583 -27.08 -18.47 -19.05
N ALA A 584 -26.48 -19.59 -18.63
CA ALA A 584 -26.22 -19.88 -17.22
C ALA A 584 -24.79 -19.48 -16.86
N LYS A 585 -24.61 -18.90 -15.67
CA LYS A 585 -23.32 -18.59 -15.08
C LYS A 585 -23.28 -19.04 -13.63
N SER A 586 -22.23 -19.75 -13.27
CA SER A 586 -22.01 -20.25 -11.91
C SER A 586 -20.89 -19.48 -11.22
N PHE A 587 -21.01 -19.31 -9.91
CA PHE A 587 -20.03 -18.64 -9.06
C PHE A 587 -20.00 -19.31 -7.69
N THR A 588 -18.87 -19.16 -7.01
CA THR A 588 -18.64 -19.74 -5.68
C THR A 588 -18.22 -18.67 -4.69
N PHE A 589 -18.61 -18.85 -3.44
CA PHE A 589 -18.20 -17.98 -2.35
C PHE A 589 -18.27 -18.70 -1.00
N ARG A 590 -17.51 -18.21 -0.04
CA ARG A 590 -17.49 -18.70 1.34
C ARG A 590 -18.78 -18.33 2.05
N VAL A 591 -19.26 -19.23 2.91
CA VAL A 591 -20.33 -18.95 3.87
C VAL A 591 -19.97 -19.45 5.27
N VAL A 592 -20.64 -18.90 6.28
CA VAL A 592 -20.55 -19.34 7.67
C VAL A 592 -21.89 -19.96 8.07
N GLY A 593 -21.88 -21.25 8.43
CA GLY A 593 -23.06 -21.97 8.88
C GLY A 593 -23.70 -21.39 10.14
N GLY A 594 -25.04 -21.36 10.17
CA GLY A 594 -25.84 -20.82 11.28
C GLY A 594 -25.91 -19.29 11.34
N GLN A 595 -25.37 -18.58 10.34
CA GLN A 595 -25.50 -17.14 10.18
C GLN A 595 -26.42 -16.82 8.98
N THR A 596 -27.15 -15.71 9.02
CA THR A 596 -27.99 -15.28 7.91
C THR A 596 -27.15 -14.76 6.74
N LEU A 597 -27.31 -15.39 5.57
CA LEU A 597 -26.78 -14.91 4.29
C LEU A 597 -27.79 -13.98 3.62
N GLU A 598 -27.36 -12.77 3.31
CA GLU A 598 -28.03 -11.93 2.32
C GLU A 598 -27.42 -12.19 0.95
N LEU A 599 -28.27 -12.56 -0.01
CA LEU A 599 -27.92 -12.76 -1.42
C LEU A 599 -28.76 -11.80 -2.25
N VAL A 600 -28.08 -10.87 -2.91
CA VAL A 600 -28.71 -9.80 -3.68
C VAL A 600 -28.40 -9.97 -5.15
N ILE A 601 -29.44 -9.91 -5.97
CA ILE A 601 -29.32 -9.78 -7.42
C ILE A 601 -29.89 -8.43 -7.78
N ALA A 602 -29.10 -7.58 -8.43
CA ALA A 602 -29.56 -6.27 -8.87
C ALA A 602 -29.23 -6.05 -10.34
N GLN A 603 -30.23 -5.66 -11.14
CA GLN A 603 -29.99 -5.19 -12.50
C GLN A 603 -29.42 -3.78 -12.44
N PHE A 604 -28.28 -3.54 -13.11
CA PHE A 604 -27.66 -2.22 -13.17
C PHE A 604 -28.67 -1.17 -13.64
N TRP A 605 -28.69 0.01 -13.00
CA TRP A 605 -29.79 0.98 -13.16
C TRP A 605 -30.11 1.38 -14.60
N SER A 606 -29.10 1.47 -15.48
CA SER A 606 -29.29 1.81 -16.89
C SER A 606 -29.28 0.60 -17.84
N SER A 607 -29.07 -0.61 -17.32
CA SER A 607 -28.99 -1.81 -18.15
C SER A 607 -30.40 -2.23 -18.58
N GLY A 608 -30.59 -2.44 -19.88
CA GLY A 608 -31.88 -2.85 -20.46
C GLY A 608 -32.90 -1.73 -20.59
N ILE A 609 -32.50 -0.47 -20.46
CA ILE A 609 -33.36 0.68 -20.82
C ILE A 609 -33.69 0.64 -22.32
N GLY A 610 -34.96 0.85 -22.68
CA GLY A 610 -35.46 0.78 -24.06
C GLY A 610 -35.73 -0.63 -24.58
N SER A 611 -35.57 -1.66 -23.73
CA SER A 611 -35.90 -3.05 -24.07
C SER A 611 -37.40 -3.30 -23.98
N ILE A 612 -37.91 -4.13 -24.88
CA ILE A 612 -39.32 -4.59 -24.85
C ILE A 612 -39.48 -5.80 -23.92
N GLU A 613 -38.41 -6.59 -23.74
CA GLU A 613 -38.42 -7.79 -22.90
C GLU A 613 -37.97 -7.51 -21.45
N THR A 614 -38.76 -8.00 -20.49
CA THR A 614 -38.41 -8.06 -19.07
C THR A 614 -37.55 -9.29 -18.80
N THR A 615 -36.40 -9.10 -18.17
CA THR A 615 -35.47 -10.19 -17.89
C THR A 615 -35.98 -11.10 -16.79
N SER A 616 -35.98 -12.41 -17.06
CA SER A 616 -36.34 -13.45 -16.08
C SER A 616 -35.08 -14.19 -15.64
N VAL A 617 -34.84 -14.21 -14.34
CA VAL A 617 -33.69 -14.90 -13.73
C VAL A 617 -34.19 -16.07 -12.88
N ASP A 618 -33.57 -17.22 -13.09
CA ASP A 618 -33.62 -18.36 -12.19
C ASP A 618 -32.28 -18.47 -11.46
N LEU A 619 -32.31 -18.69 -10.15
CA LEU A 619 -31.14 -18.83 -9.30
C LEU A 619 -31.25 -20.12 -8.50
N GLU A 620 -30.21 -20.94 -8.61
CA GLU A 620 -30.04 -22.16 -7.83
C GLU A 620 -28.82 -21.99 -6.91
N VAL A 621 -29.00 -22.25 -5.62
CA VAL A 621 -27.98 -22.10 -4.57
C VAL A 621 -27.82 -23.43 -3.86
N VAL A 622 -26.66 -24.07 -4.02
CA VAL A 622 -26.33 -25.34 -3.38
C VAL A 622 -25.32 -25.09 -2.26
N PHE A 623 -25.66 -25.54 -1.05
CA PHE A 623 -24.80 -25.41 0.12
C PHE A 623 -23.94 -26.65 0.29
N HIS A 624 -22.64 -26.41 0.42
CA HIS A 624 -21.64 -27.45 0.60
C HIS A 624 -20.87 -27.20 1.89
N GLY A 625 -20.32 -28.27 2.46
CA GLY A 625 -19.72 -28.17 3.78
C GLY A 625 -18.87 -29.37 4.17
N ILE A 626 -17.60 -29.09 4.43
CA ILE A 626 -16.68 -30.00 5.13
C ILE A 626 -16.25 -29.27 6.39
N THR A 627 -16.66 -29.81 7.53
CA THR A 627 -16.24 -29.35 8.85
C THR A 627 -14.98 -30.11 9.26
N VAL A 628 -14.02 -29.40 9.84
CA VAL A 628 -12.79 -29.99 10.38
C VAL A 628 -12.67 -29.65 11.86
N ASN A 629 -11.95 -30.49 12.60
CA ASN A 629 -11.68 -30.28 14.03
C ASN A 629 -10.81 -29.05 14.33
N GLN A 630 -10.03 -28.55 13.36
CA GLN A 630 -9.10 -27.43 13.52
C GLN A 630 -9.13 -26.51 12.28
N GLU A 631 -9.50 -25.23 12.47
CA GLU A 631 -9.52 -24.23 11.39
C GLU A 631 -8.16 -23.56 11.15
N GLU A 632 -7.35 -23.36 12.19
CA GLU A 632 -5.95 -22.94 12.02
C GLU A 632 -5.04 -24.10 12.36
N ILE A 633 -4.26 -24.55 11.37
CA ILE A 633 -3.30 -25.63 11.56
C ILE A 633 -1.94 -25.02 11.86
N VAL A 634 -1.39 -25.38 13.01
CA VAL A 634 -0.01 -25.06 13.39
C VAL A 634 0.76 -26.37 13.42
N LEU A 635 1.76 -26.47 12.57
CA LEU A 635 2.72 -27.57 12.54
C LEU A 635 3.97 -27.12 13.30
N ASP A 636 4.20 -27.66 14.48
CA ASP A 636 5.49 -27.50 15.16
C ASP A 636 6.51 -28.47 14.53
N GLY A 637 7.66 -27.96 14.09
CA GLY A 637 8.72 -28.78 13.53
C GLY A 637 9.33 -29.82 14.48
N SER A 638 8.98 -29.78 15.77
CA SER A 638 9.34 -30.78 16.78
C SER A 638 8.21 -31.76 17.12
N GLU A 639 6.99 -31.57 16.62
CA GLU A 639 5.82 -32.40 16.93
C GLU A 639 5.53 -33.48 15.86
N ALA A 640 4.70 -34.44 16.24
CA ALA A 640 4.21 -35.51 15.38
C ALA A 640 3.23 -34.99 14.30
N PRO A 641 2.92 -35.78 13.26
CA PRO A 641 1.93 -35.42 12.24
C PRO A 641 0.59 -35.01 12.86
N VAL A 642 0.00 -33.92 12.37
CA VAL A 642 -1.26 -33.40 12.91
C VAL A 642 -2.44 -34.20 12.38
N ARG A 643 -3.26 -34.73 13.29
CA ARG A 643 -4.50 -35.43 12.94
C ARG A 643 -5.63 -34.44 12.64
N ILE A 644 -6.19 -34.54 11.45
CA ILE A 644 -7.36 -33.80 11.00
C ILE A 644 -8.53 -34.78 10.92
N ASP A 645 -9.60 -34.48 11.64
CA ASP A 645 -10.87 -35.19 11.50
C ASP A 645 -11.80 -34.32 10.65
N ALA A 646 -12.18 -34.82 9.48
CA ALA A 646 -13.12 -34.17 8.58
C ALA A 646 -14.48 -34.85 8.61
N GLU A 647 -15.54 -34.05 8.51
CA GLU A 647 -16.91 -34.51 8.53
C GLU A 647 -17.76 -33.67 7.58
N ALA A 648 -18.60 -34.32 6.78
CA ALA A 648 -19.67 -33.65 6.06
C ALA A 648 -20.97 -33.81 6.87
N LEU A 649 -21.68 -32.72 7.15
CA LEU A 649 -22.93 -32.76 7.91
C LEU A 649 -24.18 -32.71 7.02
N LEU A 650 -24.03 -32.14 5.83
CA LEU A 650 -25.13 -31.72 4.98
C LEU A 650 -25.51 -32.78 3.93
N ALA A 651 -24.52 -33.20 3.15
CA ALA A 651 -24.64 -34.15 2.06
C ALA A 651 -23.30 -34.88 1.89
N SER A 652 -23.28 -35.91 1.05
CA SER A 652 -22.03 -36.60 0.74
C SER A 652 -21.11 -35.66 -0.03
N GLU A 653 -19.88 -35.47 0.46
CA GLU A 653 -18.91 -34.52 -0.10
C GLU A 653 -17.63 -35.23 -0.50
N LYS A 654 -16.99 -34.73 -1.55
CA LYS A 654 -15.68 -35.24 -1.98
C LYS A 654 -14.57 -34.53 -1.22
N LEU A 655 -13.94 -35.24 -0.28
CA LEU A 655 -12.76 -34.80 0.44
C LEU A 655 -11.52 -34.98 -0.45
N ALA A 656 -10.87 -33.89 -0.80
CA ALA A 656 -9.64 -33.86 -1.59
C ALA A 656 -8.71 -32.76 -1.03
N PRO A 657 -8.01 -33.02 0.09
CA PRO A 657 -7.26 -31.99 0.78
C PRO A 657 -6.01 -31.59 -0.02
N VAL A 658 -5.74 -30.27 -0.02
CA VAL A 658 -4.56 -29.67 -0.65
C VAL A 658 -4.01 -28.63 0.30
N ALA A 659 -2.74 -28.76 0.67
CA ALA A 659 -2.05 -27.81 1.55
C ALA A 659 -0.71 -27.37 0.94
N ILE A 660 -0.47 -26.07 0.97
CA ILE A 660 0.79 -25.46 0.53
C ILE A 660 1.31 -24.49 1.59
N LEU A 661 2.64 -24.41 1.70
CA LEU A 661 3.34 -23.31 2.34
C LEU A 661 4.05 -22.52 1.24
N ASN A 662 3.62 -21.29 1.02
CA ASN A 662 4.08 -20.42 -0.07
C ASN A 662 4.68 -19.10 0.41
N LYS A 663 4.67 -18.84 1.71
CA LYS A 663 5.17 -17.61 2.33
C LYS A 663 6.04 -17.95 3.54
N ILE A 664 7.00 -17.09 3.85
CA ILE A 664 7.73 -17.10 5.13
C ILE A 664 7.48 -15.77 5.84
N ARG A 665 7.15 -15.84 7.13
CA ARG A 665 6.90 -14.69 7.99
C ARG A 665 7.99 -14.62 9.05
N ILE A 666 8.71 -13.51 9.07
CA ILE A 666 9.85 -13.29 9.97
C ILE A 666 9.52 -12.11 10.91
N PRO A 667 9.59 -12.29 12.24
CA PRO A 667 9.39 -11.22 13.21
C PRO A 667 10.64 -10.33 13.34
N TYR A 668 10.43 -9.02 13.37
CA TYR A 668 11.47 -8.01 13.59
C TYR A 668 11.10 -7.12 14.78
N ARG A 669 12.08 -6.87 15.66
CA ARG A 669 11.99 -5.85 16.70
C ARG A 669 12.64 -4.55 16.23
N PRO A 670 12.16 -3.39 16.71
CA PRO A 670 12.78 -2.13 16.36
C PRO A 670 14.19 -2.06 16.95
N ILE A 671 15.14 -1.58 16.16
CA ILE A 671 16.50 -1.29 16.61
C ILE A 671 16.63 0.10 17.24
N ASP A 672 15.69 0.99 16.90
CA ASP A 672 15.59 2.35 17.44
C ASP A 672 14.12 2.76 17.55
N ALA A 673 13.81 3.56 18.57
CA ALA A 673 12.47 4.04 18.87
C ALA A 673 12.52 5.46 19.41
N LYS A 674 12.21 6.44 18.56
CA LYS A 674 12.31 7.87 18.87
C LYS A 674 10.94 8.52 18.94
N ILE A 675 10.63 9.16 20.07
CA ILE A 675 9.44 10.02 20.22
C ILE A 675 9.87 11.47 20.04
N SER A 676 9.11 12.22 19.25
CA SER A 676 9.33 13.65 19.01
C SER A 676 8.01 14.39 18.96
N ALA A 677 7.99 15.64 19.42
CA ALA A 677 6.85 16.53 19.18
C ALA A 677 6.87 16.99 17.72
N LEU A 678 5.71 16.92 17.06
CA LEU A 678 5.57 17.51 15.72
C LEU A 678 5.45 19.04 15.84
N SER A 679 5.52 19.74 14.70
CA SER A 679 5.41 21.19 14.66
C SER A 679 4.04 21.68 15.15
N SER A 680 4.04 22.77 15.91
CA SER A 680 2.82 23.45 16.37
C SER A 680 2.02 24.07 15.23
N ASP A 681 2.69 24.41 14.12
CA ASP A 681 2.09 25.21 13.03
C ASP A 681 1.19 24.37 12.12
N ARG A 682 1.27 23.03 12.24
CA ARG A 682 0.54 22.08 11.37
C ARG A 682 -0.08 20.93 12.13
N ASP A 683 0.56 20.48 13.21
CA ASP A 683 0.24 19.23 13.90
C ASP A 683 -0.18 19.49 15.36
N LYS A 684 -0.96 20.57 15.57
CA LYS A 684 -1.58 20.93 16.85
C LYS A 684 -3.10 20.77 16.75
N LEU A 685 -3.69 20.03 17.69
CA LEU A 685 -5.13 19.80 17.70
C LEU A 685 -5.89 21.07 18.10
N PRO A 686 -7.17 21.22 17.70
CA PRO A 686 -8.01 22.35 18.12
C PRO A 686 -8.14 22.51 19.64
N SER A 687 -8.07 21.40 20.38
CA SER A 687 -8.00 21.39 21.86
C SER A 687 -6.73 22.01 22.45
N GLY A 688 -5.77 22.42 21.62
CA GLY A 688 -4.48 22.98 22.01
C GLY A 688 -3.38 21.94 22.26
N LYS A 689 -3.72 20.64 22.21
CA LYS A 689 -2.76 19.54 22.44
C LYS A 689 -1.83 19.35 21.25
N GLN A 690 -0.54 19.18 21.53
CA GLN A 690 0.49 18.89 20.53
C GLN A 690 0.45 17.41 20.14
N ILE A 691 0.48 17.12 18.83
CA ILE A 691 0.59 15.74 18.35
C ILE A 691 2.06 15.28 18.45
N LEU A 692 2.27 14.07 18.97
CA LEU A 692 3.57 13.43 19.06
C LEU A 692 3.71 12.37 17.97
N LEU A 693 4.94 12.19 17.50
CA LEU A 693 5.34 11.16 16.53
C LEU A 693 6.30 10.17 17.20
N LEU A 694 5.95 8.89 17.19
CA LEU A 694 6.84 7.78 17.46
C LEU A 694 7.35 7.23 16.13
N THR A 695 8.67 7.26 15.93
CA THR A 695 9.35 6.62 14.79
C THR A 695 10.05 5.35 15.27
N LEU A 696 9.64 4.21 14.72
CA LEU A 696 10.25 2.91 14.96
C LEU A 696 11.08 2.51 13.74
N THR A 697 12.36 2.21 13.93
CA THR A 697 13.26 1.79 12.85
C THR A 697 13.55 0.30 12.97
N TYR A 698 13.35 -0.45 11.89
CA TYR A 698 13.62 -1.88 11.79
C TYR A 698 14.69 -2.13 10.72
N LYS A 699 15.66 -3.01 11.00
CA LYS A 699 16.68 -3.40 10.04
C LYS A 699 16.34 -4.75 9.42
N VAL A 700 16.14 -4.78 8.11
CA VAL A 700 15.78 -5.97 7.33
C VAL A 700 16.94 -6.31 6.41
N LYS A 701 17.39 -7.57 6.44
CA LYS A 701 18.47 -8.07 5.57
C LYS A 701 17.92 -9.16 4.66
N LEU A 702 18.13 -9.01 3.36
CA LEU A 702 17.75 -9.98 2.34
C LEU A 702 19.02 -10.57 1.73
N GLU A 703 19.18 -11.89 1.87
CA GLU A 703 20.32 -12.63 1.29
C GLU A 703 20.19 -12.86 -0.21
N ASP A 704 18.94 -12.88 -0.69
CA ASP A 704 18.53 -13.00 -2.09
C ASP A 704 17.38 -12.02 -2.34
N GLY A 705 17.25 -11.53 -3.57
CA GLY A 705 16.14 -10.65 -3.96
C GLY A 705 14.79 -11.33 -3.73
N ALA A 706 13.85 -10.61 -3.13
CA ALA A 706 12.57 -11.17 -2.74
C ALA A 706 11.43 -10.16 -2.74
N GLU A 707 10.21 -10.68 -2.87
CA GLU A 707 9.00 -9.90 -2.72
C GLU A 707 8.53 -9.92 -1.27
N ILE A 708 8.57 -8.76 -0.61
CA ILE A 708 8.27 -8.63 0.82
C ILE A 708 7.04 -7.75 1.08
N LYS A 709 6.36 -7.99 2.19
CA LYS A 709 5.23 -7.20 2.68
C LYS A 709 5.33 -7.02 4.20
N PRO A 710 5.47 -5.78 4.69
CA PRO A 710 5.38 -5.50 6.12
C PRO A 710 3.96 -5.73 6.64
N GLN A 711 3.85 -6.35 7.81
CA GLN A 711 2.58 -6.60 8.49
C GLN A 711 2.66 -6.21 9.95
N ILE A 712 1.68 -5.41 10.37
CA ILE A 712 1.41 -5.00 11.73
C ILE A 712 -0.03 -5.42 12.03
N PRO A 713 -0.29 -6.69 12.39
CA PRO A 713 -1.65 -7.20 12.58
C PRO A 713 -2.48 -6.39 13.57
N PHE A 714 -1.83 -5.71 14.52
CA PHE A 714 -2.50 -4.83 15.46
C PHE A 714 -3.01 -3.53 14.82
N LEU A 715 -2.48 -3.02 13.71
CA LEU A 715 -2.90 -1.73 13.13
C LEU A 715 -3.50 -1.85 11.73
N ASN A 716 -3.02 -2.81 10.94
CA ASN A 716 -3.46 -2.99 9.56
C ASN A 716 -4.95 -3.34 9.50
N ASP A 717 -5.54 -3.09 8.34
CA ASP A 717 -6.99 -3.25 8.08
C ASP A 717 -7.90 -2.43 9.02
N ARG A 718 -7.36 -1.39 9.69
CA ARG A 718 -8.12 -0.46 10.53
C ARG A 718 -7.66 0.98 10.31
N MET A 719 -8.51 1.76 9.65
CA MET A 719 -8.23 3.17 9.36
C MET A 719 -9.05 4.11 10.25
N TYR A 720 -10.37 3.95 10.21
CA TYR A 720 -11.29 4.79 10.99
C TYR A 720 -11.53 4.19 12.38
N ASP A 721 -11.53 2.85 12.49
CA ASP A 721 -11.74 2.04 13.71
C ASP A 721 -10.44 1.73 14.48
N THR A 722 -9.51 2.69 14.50
CA THR A 722 -8.28 2.63 15.29
C THR A 722 -8.15 3.86 16.19
N LYS A 723 -7.47 3.71 17.33
CA LYS A 723 -7.18 4.82 18.25
C LYS A 723 -5.88 5.57 17.92
N PHE A 724 -5.23 5.25 16.80
CA PHE A 724 -4.02 5.92 16.32
C PHE A 724 -4.31 6.78 15.10
N GLU A 725 -3.57 7.88 14.94
CA GLU A 725 -3.74 8.82 13.81
C GLU A 725 -2.88 8.44 12.59
N SER A 726 -1.95 7.49 12.71
CA SER A 726 -1.11 7.05 11.59
C SER A 726 -0.48 5.67 11.84
N GLN A 727 -0.22 4.95 10.75
CA GLN A 727 0.54 3.70 10.70
C GLN A 727 1.47 3.65 9.46
N PHE A 728 1.89 4.81 8.98
CA PHE A 728 2.61 4.94 7.72
C PHE A 728 4.02 4.39 7.85
N TYR A 729 4.50 3.65 6.85
CA TYR A 729 5.87 3.15 6.82
C TYR A 729 6.58 3.44 5.50
N MET A 730 7.91 3.52 5.56
CA MET A 730 8.80 3.65 4.41
C MET A 730 9.90 2.59 4.47
N ILE A 731 10.24 2.00 3.31
CA ILE A 731 11.35 1.07 3.14
C ILE A 731 12.44 1.75 2.32
N SER A 732 13.63 1.89 2.89
CA SER A 732 14.78 2.49 2.23
C SER A 732 16.04 1.65 2.38
N ASP A 733 17.02 1.82 1.50
CA ASP A 733 18.34 1.18 1.64
C ASP A 733 19.33 2.04 2.48
N SER A 734 20.61 1.64 2.48
CA SER A 734 21.71 2.38 3.13
C SER A 734 22.06 3.70 2.45
N ASN A 735 21.74 3.86 1.15
CA ASN A 735 21.90 5.09 0.40
C ASN A 735 20.71 6.05 0.57
N LYS A 736 19.72 5.68 1.41
CA LYS A 736 18.47 6.40 1.66
C LYS A 736 17.52 6.41 0.44
N GLN A 737 17.76 5.58 -0.57
CA GLN A 737 16.82 5.38 -1.66
C GLN A 737 15.56 4.73 -1.10
N VAL A 738 14.39 5.32 -1.32
CA VAL A 738 13.10 4.74 -0.93
C VAL A 738 12.62 3.81 -2.02
N TYR A 739 12.32 2.56 -1.66
CA TYR A 739 11.80 1.53 -2.55
C TYR A 739 10.29 1.44 -2.50
N SER A 740 9.69 1.55 -1.30
CA SER A 740 8.24 1.60 -1.15
C SER A 740 7.80 2.32 0.11
N SER A 741 6.51 2.67 0.11
CA SER A 741 5.80 3.20 1.27
C SER A 741 4.45 2.50 1.38
N GLY A 742 3.90 2.45 2.59
CA GLY A 742 2.59 1.86 2.83
C GLY A 742 1.95 2.36 4.12
N ASP A 743 0.70 1.95 4.36
CA ASP A 743 -0.08 2.35 5.53
C ASP A 743 -1.05 1.20 5.90
N VAL A 744 -2.36 1.45 6.01
CA VAL A 744 -3.35 0.48 6.49
C VAL A 744 -3.45 -0.82 5.67
N TYR A 745 -3.23 -0.76 4.35
CA TYR A 745 -3.28 -1.91 3.43
C TYR A 745 -1.90 -2.17 2.81
N PRO A 746 -0.95 -2.79 3.54
CA PRO A 746 0.39 -3.01 3.04
C PRO A 746 0.40 -3.93 1.80
N LYS A 747 1.18 -3.54 0.78
CA LYS A 747 1.33 -4.27 -0.47
C LYS A 747 2.70 -4.96 -0.55
N PHE A 748 2.74 -6.05 -1.30
CA PHE A 748 4.00 -6.72 -1.63
C PHE A 748 4.87 -5.81 -2.51
N THR A 749 6.17 -5.75 -2.20
CA THR A 749 7.19 -4.97 -2.91
C THR A 749 8.37 -5.87 -3.22
N LYS A 750 8.79 -5.90 -4.48
CA LYS A 750 10.01 -6.62 -4.89
C LYS A 750 11.25 -5.79 -4.53
N LEU A 751 12.13 -6.38 -3.74
CA LEU A 751 13.41 -5.78 -3.34
C LEU A 751 14.56 -6.68 -3.80
N PRO A 752 15.67 -6.13 -4.32
CA PRO A 752 16.88 -6.89 -4.59
C PRO A 752 17.53 -7.38 -3.29
N LYS A 753 18.56 -8.20 -3.40
CA LYS A 753 19.37 -8.58 -2.24
C LYS A 753 20.04 -7.32 -1.66
N GLY A 754 20.13 -7.25 -0.33
CA GLY A 754 20.69 -6.08 0.36
C GLY A 754 20.21 -5.88 1.79
N GLU A 755 20.65 -4.78 2.40
CA GLU A 755 20.20 -4.32 3.71
C GLU A 755 19.29 -3.10 3.59
N TYR A 756 18.16 -3.15 4.29
CA TYR A 756 17.11 -2.15 4.25
C TYR A 756 16.73 -1.69 5.65
N ASN A 757 16.32 -0.43 5.75
CA ASN A 757 15.71 0.16 6.92
C ASN A 757 14.22 0.36 6.62
N LEU A 758 13.38 -0.10 7.53
CA LEU A 758 11.95 0.20 7.53
C LEU A 758 11.64 1.15 8.68
N GLN A 759 11.11 2.33 8.37
CA GLN A 759 10.65 3.31 9.35
C GLN A 759 9.14 3.28 9.44
N LEU A 760 8.59 3.06 10.63
CA LEU A 760 7.16 3.11 10.94
C LEU A 760 6.85 4.35 11.78
N HIS A 761 5.86 5.13 11.36
CA HIS A 761 5.46 6.39 11.95
C HIS A 761 4.08 6.26 12.61
N LEU A 762 4.04 6.36 13.95
CA LEU A 762 2.80 6.34 14.74
C LEU A 762 2.56 7.71 15.36
N ARG A 763 1.33 8.22 15.21
CA ARG A 763 0.91 9.54 15.73
C ARG A 763 -0.15 9.43 16.81
N HIS A 764 0.04 10.18 17.89
CA HIS A 764 -0.96 10.38 18.96
C HIS A 764 -0.57 11.58 19.85
N ASP A 765 -1.53 12.26 20.47
CA ASP A 765 -1.31 13.26 21.53
C ASP A 765 -0.99 12.67 22.92
N ASN A 766 -1.11 11.36 23.12
CA ASN A 766 -0.98 10.70 24.43
C ASN A 766 0.35 9.95 24.54
N LEU A 767 1.28 10.52 25.30
CA LEU A 767 2.63 9.96 25.49
C LEU A 767 2.63 8.54 26.10
N PRO A 768 1.91 8.24 27.19
CA PRO A 768 1.81 6.88 27.74
C PRO A 768 1.39 5.80 26.73
N ILE A 769 0.55 6.13 25.75
CA ILE A 769 0.15 5.18 24.70
C ILE A 769 1.31 4.92 23.75
N LEU A 770 2.04 5.95 23.31
CA LEU A 770 3.21 5.81 22.44
C LEU A 770 4.36 5.05 23.13
N GLU A 771 4.59 5.28 24.43
CA GLU A 771 5.60 4.55 25.20
C GLU A 771 5.36 3.04 25.19
N LYS A 772 4.10 2.60 25.28
CA LYS A 772 3.73 1.17 25.17
C LYS A 772 4.01 0.58 23.79
N MET A 773 4.09 1.41 22.75
CA MET A 773 4.31 0.99 21.35
C MET A 773 5.79 0.92 20.97
N LYS A 774 6.74 1.34 21.82
CA LYS A 774 8.19 1.29 21.53
C LYS A 774 8.72 -0.10 21.20
N GLN A 775 8.05 -1.15 21.67
CA GLN A 775 8.44 -2.55 21.49
C GLN A 775 7.55 -3.28 20.47
N LEU A 776 6.81 -2.54 19.64
CA LEU A 776 5.92 -3.12 18.64
C LEU A 776 6.71 -4.03 17.68
N VAL A 777 6.35 -5.31 17.66
CA VAL A 777 6.94 -6.29 16.74
C VAL A 777 6.28 -6.13 15.37
N LEU A 778 7.11 -6.00 14.34
CA LEU A 778 6.72 -5.99 12.95
C LEU A 778 6.96 -7.38 12.35
N PHE A 779 6.09 -7.83 11.45
CA PHE A 779 6.35 -9.03 10.65
C PHE A 779 6.69 -8.65 9.22
N ILE A 780 7.71 -9.28 8.64
CA ILE A 780 7.95 -9.23 7.20
C ILE A 780 7.49 -10.56 6.62
N GLU A 781 6.46 -10.53 5.77
CA GLU A 781 6.06 -11.66 4.94
C GLU A 781 6.82 -11.63 3.63
N ARG A 782 7.37 -12.78 3.21
CA ARG A 782 8.09 -12.96 1.96
C ARG A 782 7.46 -14.10 1.16
N ASN A 783 7.18 -13.88 -0.12
CA ASN A 783 6.72 -14.94 -1.02
C ASN A 783 7.88 -15.90 -1.34
N LEU A 784 7.61 -17.20 -1.30
CA LEU A 784 8.55 -18.23 -1.75
C LEU A 784 8.49 -18.34 -3.28
N GLU A 785 9.64 -18.58 -3.91
CA GLU A 785 9.68 -18.85 -5.34
C GLU A 785 8.93 -20.15 -5.67
N GLU A 786 8.45 -20.31 -6.90
CA GLU A 786 7.64 -21.47 -7.30
C GLU A 786 8.34 -22.83 -7.03
N LYS A 787 9.68 -22.85 -7.15
CA LYS A 787 10.53 -24.02 -6.84
C LYS A 787 10.64 -24.33 -5.35
N GLU A 788 10.40 -23.33 -4.48
CA GLU A 788 10.48 -23.41 -3.02
C GLU A 788 9.12 -23.61 -2.35
N ILE A 789 8.01 -23.51 -3.10
CA ILE A 789 6.67 -23.75 -2.56
C ILE A 789 6.58 -25.19 -2.05
N ILE A 790 6.33 -25.34 -0.75
CA ILE A 790 6.25 -26.66 -0.12
C ILE A 790 4.82 -27.15 -0.22
N ARG A 791 4.63 -28.23 -0.99
CA ARG A 791 3.37 -28.99 -0.99
C ARG A 791 3.43 -30.03 0.11
N LEU A 792 2.48 -29.98 1.04
CA LEU A 792 2.39 -30.92 2.14
C LEU A 792 1.66 -32.19 1.70
N CYS A 793 2.00 -33.30 2.35
CA CYS A 793 1.44 -34.62 2.07
C CYS A 793 0.46 -35.02 3.17
N PHE A 794 -0.56 -35.78 2.77
CA PHE A 794 -1.57 -36.33 3.67
C PHE A 794 -1.42 -37.86 3.74
N PHE A 795 -1.74 -38.45 4.89
CA PHE A 795 -1.54 -39.86 5.18
C PHE A 795 -2.73 -40.44 5.94
N SER A 796 -3.05 -41.71 5.71
CA SER A 796 -4.12 -42.42 6.45
C SER A 796 -3.66 -42.93 7.81
N GLU A 797 -2.35 -43.06 8.02
CA GLU A 797 -1.73 -43.62 9.22
C GLU A 797 -0.76 -42.60 9.86
N PRO A 798 -0.63 -42.58 11.20
CA PRO A 798 0.22 -41.61 11.90
C PRO A 798 1.71 -41.74 11.54
N ASP A 799 2.17 -42.97 11.27
CA ASP A 799 3.57 -43.24 10.92
C ASP A 799 3.87 -43.07 9.42
N GLY A 800 2.84 -42.79 8.61
CA GLY A 800 2.95 -42.65 7.15
C GLY A 800 4.01 -41.65 6.67
N PRO A 801 4.17 -40.46 7.29
CA PRO A 801 5.24 -39.53 6.93
C PRO A 801 6.66 -40.08 7.12
N LEU A 802 6.85 -41.00 8.07
CA LEU A 802 8.16 -41.61 8.36
C LEU A 802 8.41 -42.85 7.48
N MET A 803 7.38 -43.66 7.25
CA MET A 803 7.46 -44.91 6.51
C MET A 803 7.28 -44.76 4.99
N GLY A 804 6.76 -43.63 4.53
CA GLY A 804 6.57 -43.34 3.10
C GLY A 804 5.45 -44.15 2.42
N ASN A 805 4.67 -44.91 3.18
CA ASN A 805 3.49 -45.65 2.75
C ASN A 805 2.19 -44.99 3.28
N GLY A 806 1.01 -45.40 2.76
CA GLY A 806 -0.28 -44.91 3.26
C GLY A 806 -0.67 -43.47 2.87
N SER A 807 -0.25 -42.98 1.69
CA SER A 807 -0.61 -41.62 1.22
C SER A 807 -2.12 -41.45 1.03
N PHE A 808 -2.70 -40.42 1.64
CA PHE A 808 -4.10 -40.04 1.47
C PHE A 808 -4.25 -39.03 0.33
N LYS A 809 -5.13 -39.32 -0.64
CA LYS A 809 -5.36 -38.43 -1.81
C LYS A 809 -6.76 -37.84 -1.82
N SER A 810 -7.77 -38.68 -1.66
CA SER A 810 -9.17 -38.26 -1.61
C SER A 810 -10.04 -39.37 -1.04
N SER A 811 -11.15 -39.00 -0.45
CA SER A 811 -12.22 -39.92 -0.05
C SER A 811 -13.59 -39.28 -0.33
N THR A 812 -14.66 -40.03 -0.06
CA THR A 812 -16.03 -39.51 -0.07
C THR A 812 -16.55 -39.53 1.36
N LEU A 813 -16.79 -38.35 1.91
CA LEU A 813 -17.37 -38.20 3.24
C LEU A 813 -18.86 -38.52 3.17
N VAL A 814 -19.32 -39.40 4.05
CA VAL A 814 -20.74 -39.72 4.23
C VAL A 814 -21.28 -38.84 5.36
N PRO A 815 -22.50 -38.27 5.22
CA PRO A 815 -23.08 -37.41 6.24
C PRO A 815 -23.03 -38.00 7.65
N GLY A 816 -22.45 -37.26 8.60
CA GLY A 816 -22.37 -37.63 10.02
C GLY A 816 -21.29 -38.65 10.39
N ILE A 817 -20.49 -39.11 9.43
CA ILE A 817 -19.33 -40.00 9.68
C ILE A 817 -18.06 -39.16 9.63
N LYS A 818 -17.27 -39.22 10.70
CA LYS A 818 -15.95 -38.59 10.77
C LYS A 818 -14.91 -39.49 10.10
N GLU A 819 -14.10 -38.90 9.24
CA GLU A 819 -12.92 -39.54 8.65
C GLU A 819 -11.65 -38.81 9.12
N GLY A 820 -10.75 -39.56 9.73
CA GLY A 820 -9.48 -39.03 10.25
C GLY A 820 -8.33 -39.31 9.27
N PHE A 821 -7.52 -38.30 9.03
CA PHE A 821 -6.27 -38.41 8.26
C PHE A 821 -5.20 -37.50 8.90
N TYR A 822 -3.94 -37.71 8.53
CA TYR A 822 -2.80 -37.03 9.10
C TYR A 822 -2.14 -36.12 8.07
N LEU A 823 -1.81 -34.91 8.49
CA LEU A 823 -1.00 -33.97 7.74
C LEU A 823 0.46 -34.10 8.18
N GLY A 824 1.32 -34.52 7.25
CA GLY A 824 2.75 -34.67 7.52
C GLY A 824 3.49 -33.32 7.59
N PRO A 825 4.51 -33.18 8.45
CA PRO A 825 5.36 -32.01 8.44
C PRO A 825 6.14 -31.89 7.12
N PRO A 826 6.58 -30.68 6.75
CA PRO A 826 7.41 -30.50 5.56
C PRO A 826 8.73 -31.30 5.67
N PRO A 827 9.17 -31.96 4.58
CA PRO A 827 10.47 -32.64 4.56
C PRO A 827 11.63 -31.66 4.84
N LYS A 828 12.61 -32.08 5.66
CA LYS A 828 13.73 -31.21 6.09
C LYS A 828 14.55 -30.67 4.93
N ASP A 829 14.67 -31.42 3.84
CA ASP A 829 15.34 -31.05 2.60
C ASP A 829 14.61 -29.98 1.78
N LYS A 830 13.31 -29.79 2.02
CA LYS A 830 12.46 -28.81 1.31
C LYS A 830 12.24 -27.51 2.09
N ILE A 831 12.71 -27.41 3.33
CA ILE A 831 12.67 -26.16 4.09
C ILE A 831 13.70 -25.19 3.48
N PRO A 832 13.31 -23.94 3.16
CA PRO A 832 14.25 -22.97 2.58
C PRO A 832 15.48 -22.79 3.49
N LYS A 833 16.69 -22.77 2.90
CA LYS A 833 17.94 -22.69 3.67
C LYS A 833 18.05 -21.44 4.55
N ASN A 834 17.39 -20.34 4.15
CA ASN A 834 17.46 -19.04 4.83
C ASN A 834 16.34 -18.86 5.88
N SER A 835 15.80 -19.97 6.40
CA SER A 835 14.74 -19.96 7.42
C SER A 835 15.35 -19.88 8.82
N LEU A 836 15.46 -18.68 9.39
CA LEU A 836 15.97 -18.49 10.76
C LEU A 836 15.06 -19.17 11.80
N GLN A 837 15.63 -19.60 12.92
CA GLN A 837 14.86 -20.10 14.08
C GLN A 837 13.78 -19.10 14.51
N GLY A 838 12.56 -19.59 14.72
CA GLY A 838 11.40 -18.75 15.08
C GLY A 838 10.70 -18.09 13.88
N SER A 839 11.20 -18.29 12.65
CA SER A 839 10.44 -17.97 11.44
C SER A 839 9.23 -18.90 11.30
N VAL A 840 8.16 -18.38 10.70
CA VAL A 840 6.93 -19.14 10.47
C VAL A 840 6.68 -19.24 8.97
N LEU A 841 6.70 -20.45 8.42
CA LEU A 841 6.20 -20.68 7.07
C LEU A 841 4.67 -20.61 7.10
N VAL A 842 4.07 -19.85 6.20
CA VAL A 842 2.63 -19.62 6.14
C VAL A 842 2.13 -20.04 4.76
N GLY A 843 0.93 -20.58 4.72
CA GLY A 843 0.21 -20.78 3.47
C GLY A 843 -1.25 -21.12 3.73
N SER A 844 -1.82 -21.99 2.91
CA SER A 844 -3.23 -22.31 2.98
C SER A 844 -3.51 -23.79 2.76
N ILE A 845 -4.62 -24.25 3.34
CA ILE A 845 -5.19 -25.60 3.15
C ILE A 845 -6.65 -25.49 2.74
N SER A 846 -7.07 -26.32 1.79
CA SER A 846 -8.46 -26.51 1.37
C SER A 846 -8.80 -28.00 1.36
N TYR A 847 -10.07 -28.35 1.61
CA TYR A 847 -10.51 -29.75 1.74
C TYR A 847 -11.48 -30.21 0.64
N GLY A 848 -12.31 -29.31 0.12
CA GLY A 848 -13.37 -29.64 -0.83
C GLY A 848 -12.90 -29.61 -2.29
N LYS A 849 -13.61 -30.35 -3.15
CA LYS A 849 -13.47 -30.28 -4.60
C LYS A 849 -14.65 -29.54 -5.21
N LEU A 850 -14.39 -28.49 -5.98
CA LEU A 850 -15.42 -27.74 -6.70
C LEU A 850 -15.94 -28.50 -7.93
N SER A 851 -17.23 -28.40 -8.22
CA SER A 851 -17.91 -29.16 -9.28
C SER A 851 -17.49 -28.74 -10.69
N PHE A 852 -17.22 -27.45 -10.91
CA PHE A 852 -16.93 -26.86 -12.23
C PHE A 852 -15.53 -26.25 -12.39
N ALA A 853 -14.65 -26.34 -11.38
CA ALA A 853 -13.29 -25.81 -11.49
C ALA A 853 -12.41 -26.66 -12.44
N GLY A 854 -11.63 -25.99 -13.30
CA GLY A 854 -10.74 -26.65 -14.27
C GLY A 854 -9.63 -27.47 -13.61
N GLN A 855 -9.08 -28.47 -14.30
CA GLN A 855 -8.07 -29.40 -13.73
C GLN A 855 -6.84 -28.71 -13.09
N GLY A 856 -6.49 -27.48 -13.51
CA GLY A 856 -5.38 -26.71 -12.96
C GLY A 856 -5.70 -25.91 -11.68
N GLU A 857 -6.96 -25.60 -11.41
CA GLU A 857 -7.37 -24.77 -10.26
C GLU A 857 -7.36 -25.53 -8.94
N HIS A 858 -7.53 -26.86 -8.99
CA HIS A 858 -7.48 -27.76 -7.84
C HIS A 858 -6.09 -27.87 -7.17
N LYS A 859 -5.04 -27.25 -7.72
CA LYS A 859 -3.67 -27.33 -7.19
C LYS A 859 -3.28 -26.20 -6.24
N ASN A 860 -4.05 -25.11 -6.18
CA ASN A 860 -3.80 -23.98 -5.29
C ASN A 860 -4.99 -23.81 -4.33
N PRO A 861 -4.82 -24.08 -3.03
CA PRO A 861 -5.90 -23.98 -2.05
C PRO A 861 -6.43 -22.55 -1.88
N GLU A 862 -5.64 -21.52 -2.18
CA GLU A 862 -6.09 -20.11 -2.10
C GLU A 862 -7.17 -19.78 -3.15
N LYS A 863 -7.34 -20.59 -4.20
CA LYS A 863 -8.42 -20.43 -5.19
C LYS A 863 -9.75 -21.02 -4.73
N HIS A 864 -9.74 -21.88 -3.72
CA HIS A 864 -10.96 -22.43 -3.14
C HIS A 864 -11.65 -21.35 -2.29
N PRO A 865 -12.98 -21.19 -2.35
CA PRO A 865 -13.70 -20.19 -1.56
C PRO A 865 -13.47 -20.35 -0.05
N VAL A 866 -13.32 -21.60 0.39
CA VAL A 866 -12.94 -21.94 1.77
C VAL A 866 -11.49 -22.42 1.77
N SER A 867 -10.61 -21.53 2.19
CA SER A 867 -9.25 -21.88 2.56
C SER A 867 -9.00 -21.49 4.00
N TYR A 868 -8.17 -22.27 4.66
CA TYR A 868 -7.78 -22.12 6.04
C TYR A 868 -6.29 -21.83 6.11
N ARG A 869 -5.87 -21.12 7.14
CA ARG A 869 -4.46 -20.76 7.32
C ARG A 869 -3.71 -21.96 7.89
N ILE A 870 -2.58 -22.27 7.26
CA ILE A 870 -1.61 -23.21 7.80
C ILE A 870 -0.31 -22.49 8.12
N SER A 871 0.28 -22.85 9.24
CA SER A 871 1.57 -22.32 9.68
C SER A 871 2.49 -23.45 10.11
N TYR A 872 3.77 -23.32 9.80
CA TYR A 872 4.81 -24.23 10.26
C TYR A 872 5.89 -23.43 10.98
N ILE A 873 6.13 -23.75 12.25
CA ILE A 873 7.14 -23.08 13.08
C ILE A 873 8.47 -23.79 12.84
N VAL A 874 9.46 -23.02 12.36
CA VAL A 874 10.79 -23.55 12.08
C VAL A 874 11.48 -23.89 13.42
N PRO A 875 11.86 -25.17 13.64
CA PRO A 875 12.45 -25.61 14.89
C PRO A 875 13.86 -25.01 15.10
N PRO A 876 14.38 -24.99 16.34
CA PRO A 876 15.76 -24.59 16.61
C PRO A 876 16.75 -25.39 15.76
N HIS A 877 17.75 -24.71 15.20
CA HIS A 877 18.89 -25.41 14.61
C HIS A 877 19.60 -26.21 15.72
N LYS A 878 20.15 -27.38 15.37
CA LYS A 878 21.15 -27.99 16.24
C LYS A 878 22.25 -26.96 16.42
N ILE A 879 22.65 -26.72 17.67
CA ILE A 879 23.95 -26.11 17.94
C ILE A 879 24.92 -27.06 17.26
N ASP A 880 25.47 -26.66 16.11
CA ASP A 880 26.75 -27.23 15.71
C ASP A 880 27.61 -26.97 16.93
N GLU A 881 27.96 -28.04 17.67
CA GLU A 881 28.97 -27.96 18.70
C GLU A 881 30.06 -27.11 18.09
N ASP A 882 30.25 -25.92 18.65
CA ASP A 882 31.35 -25.05 18.30
C ASP A 882 32.53 -26.00 18.16
N LYS A 883 32.96 -26.24 16.93
CA LYS A 883 34.27 -26.82 16.67
C LYS A 883 35.16 -25.77 17.24
N GLY A 884 35.42 -25.91 18.54
CA GLY A 884 36.22 -25.03 19.33
C GLY A 884 37.45 -24.81 18.48
N LYS A 885 37.68 -23.55 18.15
CA LYS A 885 38.93 -23.08 17.54
C LYS A 885 40.06 -23.30 18.57
N ASN A 886 40.30 -24.54 18.94
CA ASN A 886 41.55 -25.05 19.43
C ASN A 886 42.04 -25.94 18.29
N SER A 887 42.69 -25.30 17.33
CA SER A 887 43.48 -26.00 16.34
C SER A 887 44.45 -26.92 17.07
N SER A 888 44.15 -28.22 17.11
CA SER A 888 45.13 -29.27 17.39
C SER A 888 46.12 -29.27 16.22
N LEU A 889 47.13 -28.42 16.33
CA LEU A 889 48.28 -28.40 15.44
C LEU A 889 49.07 -29.71 15.64
N SER A 890 48.74 -30.72 14.85
CA SER A 890 49.73 -31.70 14.37
C SER A 890 50.66 -31.00 13.39
N SER A 891 51.56 -30.16 13.90
CA SER A 891 52.64 -29.58 13.10
C SER A 891 53.96 -29.73 13.85
N LYS A 892 54.94 -30.30 13.16
CA LYS A 892 56.35 -30.47 13.52
C LYS A 892 57.10 -29.13 13.79
N LYS A 893 56.52 -28.22 14.58
CA LYS A 893 57.06 -26.88 14.88
C LYS A 893 57.24 -26.70 16.39
N THR A 894 58.35 -26.09 16.80
CA THR A 894 58.68 -25.85 18.21
C THR A 894 57.75 -24.79 18.85
N VAL A 895 57.66 -24.75 20.18
CA VAL A 895 56.83 -23.77 20.91
C VAL A 895 57.26 -22.33 20.59
N SER A 896 58.57 -22.10 20.39
CA SER A 896 59.12 -20.80 19.98
C SER A 896 58.58 -20.34 18.62
N GLU A 897 58.54 -21.23 17.63
CA GLU A 897 58.04 -20.93 16.28
C GLU A 897 56.54 -20.64 16.23
N ARG A 898 55.75 -21.21 17.15
CA ARG A 898 54.31 -20.91 17.27
C ARG A 898 54.09 -19.54 17.88
N LEU A 899 54.84 -19.21 18.94
CA LEU A 899 54.77 -17.90 19.59
C LEU A 899 55.17 -16.77 18.62
N GLU A 900 56.24 -16.94 17.86
CA GLU A 900 56.68 -15.97 16.85
C GLU A 900 55.64 -15.78 15.73
N GLN A 901 54.95 -16.85 15.31
CA GLN A 901 53.87 -16.78 14.32
C GLN A 901 52.65 -16.01 14.86
N GLU A 902 52.18 -16.32 16.07
CA GLU A 902 51.04 -15.60 16.66
C GLU A 902 51.36 -14.12 16.94
N VAL A 903 52.57 -13.81 17.41
CA VAL A 903 53.01 -12.42 17.62
C VAL A 903 53.06 -11.67 16.28
N ARG A 904 53.59 -12.29 15.22
CA ARG A 904 53.59 -11.68 13.88
C ARG A 904 52.18 -11.44 13.37
N ASP A 905 51.31 -12.44 13.44
CA ASP A 905 49.94 -12.34 12.93
C ASP A 905 49.12 -11.32 13.73
N ALA A 906 49.39 -11.18 15.04
CA ALA A 906 48.85 -10.11 15.89
C ALA A 906 49.38 -8.73 15.49
N LYS A 907 50.69 -8.58 15.24
CA LYS A 907 51.28 -7.31 14.73
C LYS A 907 50.68 -6.93 13.36
N ILE A 908 50.47 -7.89 12.45
CA ILE A 908 49.80 -7.68 11.15
C ILE A 908 48.33 -7.26 11.34
N LYS A 909 47.63 -7.87 12.30
CA LYS A 909 46.24 -7.51 12.63
C LYS A 909 46.14 -6.09 13.17
N VAL A 910 47.09 -5.68 14.03
CA VAL A 910 47.19 -4.29 14.54
C VAL A 910 47.50 -3.33 13.39
N LEU A 911 48.46 -3.66 12.53
CA LEU A 911 48.77 -2.86 11.33
C LEU A 911 47.52 -2.64 10.46
N GLY A 912 46.71 -3.67 10.27
CA GLY A 912 45.45 -3.61 9.54
C GLY A 912 44.32 -2.85 10.21
N SER A 913 44.41 -2.57 11.52
CA SER A 913 43.40 -1.81 12.28
C SER A 913 43.64 -0.29 12.29
N LEU A 914 44.84 0.15 11.92
CA LEU A 914 45.21 1.56 11.81
C LEU A 914 44.64 2.14 10.51
N LYS A 915 43.66 3.04 10.61
CA LYS A 915 42.94 3.61 9.46
C LYS A 915 43.66 4.76 8.77
N GLN A 916 44.74 5.26 9.36
CA GLN A 916 45.57 6.36 8.83
C GLN A 916 44.74 7.65 8.58
N GLU A 917 43.78 7.94 9.47
CA GLU A 917 42.85 9.09 9.31
C GLU A 917 43.48 10.42 9.79
N ASN A 918 44.48 10.35 10.67
CA ASN A 918 45.20 11.49 11.22
C ASN A 918 46.73 11.33 11.04
N ASP A 919 47.48 12.43 11.18
CA ASP A 919 48.94 12.45 10.92
C ASP A 919 49.72 11.54 11.88
N GLU A 920 49.23 11.36 13.11
CA GLU A 920 49.82 10.50 14.14
C GLU A 920 49.68 9.01 13.78
N GLU A 921 48.49 8.55 13.40
CA GLU A 921 48.27 7.18 12.92
C GLU A 921 49.06 6.89 11.64
N CYS A 922 49.21 7.86 10.75
CA CYS A 922 49.98 7.68 9.52
C CYS A 922 51.49 7.51 9.80
N LEU A 923 52.04 8.27 10.76
CA LEU A 923 53.43 8.13 11.22
C LEU A 923 53.68 6.78 11.89
N GLU A 924 52.81 6.38 12.82
CA GLU A 924 52.95 5.10 13.52
C GLU A 924 52.70 3.91 12.58
N TRP A 925 51.78 4.03 11.61
CA TRP A 925 51.61 3.02 10.57
C TRP A 925 52.87 2.88 9.70
N LYS A 926 53.47 3.99 9.25
CA LYS A 926 54.73 3.96 8.46
C LYS A 926 55.86 3.31 9.24
N LYS A 927 55.99 3.63 10.53
CA LYS A 927 57.01 3.08 11.43
C LYS A 927 56.80 1.58 11.67
N LEU A 928 55.57 1.16 11.95
CA LEU A 928 55.22 -0.25 12.16
C LEU A 928 55.36 -1.06 10.87
N SER A 929 54.95 -0.51 9.73
CA SER A 929 55.12 -1.10 8.40
C SER A 929 56.59 -1.28 8.06
N ALA A 930 57.44 -0.27 8.23
CA ALA A 930 58.88 -0.36 8.00
C ALA A 930 59.56 -1.39 8.92
N SER A 931 59.19 -1.41 10.20
CA SER A 931 59.67 -2.40 11.18
C SER A 931 59.31 -3.83 10.75
N LEU A 932 58.04 -4.08 10.42
CA LEU A 932 57.56 -5.38 9.99
C LEU A 932 58.17 -5.82 8.65
N LYS A 933 58.36 -4.90 7.68
CA LYS A 933 59.06 -5.19 6.42
C LYS A 933 60.51 -5.59 6.67
N SER A 934 61.18 -5.00 7.65
CA SER A 934 62.56 -5.37 8.01
C SER A 934 62.64 -6.74 8.69
N GLU A 935 61.64 -7.09 9.51
CA GLU A 935 61.57 -8.34 10.26
C GLU A 935 61.11 -9.52 9.37
N TYR A 936 60.23 -9.27 8.39
CA TYR A 936 59.63 -10.29 7.52
C TYR A 936 59.56 -9.90 6.03
N PRO A 937 60.70 -9.67 5.35
CA PRO A 937 60.74 -9.06 4.01
C PRO A 937 60.11 -9.88 2.87
N LYS A 938 59.98 -11.21 3.03
CA LYS A 938 59.38 -12.11 2.02
C LYS A 938 58.02 -12.69 2.44
N HIS A 939 57.37 -12.14 3.47
CA HIS A 939 56.10 -12.66 3.96
C HIS A 939 54.92 -12.06 3.19
N THR A 940 54.44 -12.77 2.18
CA THR A 940 53.36 -12.32 1.27
C THR A 940 52.10 -11.81 1.99
N PRO A 941 51.58 -12.43 3.07
CA PRO A 941 50.42 -11.89 3.80
C PRO A 941 50.66 -10.52 4.43
N LEU A 942 51.88 -10.22 4.89
CA LEU A 942 52.24 -8.89 5.41
C LEU A 942 52.28 -7.87 4.26
N LEU A 943 52.95 -8.20 3.16
CA LEU A 943 53.05 -7.32 1.99
C LEU A 943 51.66 -7.03 1.37
N ALA A 944 50.81 -8.06 1.27
CA ALA A 944 49.43 -7.92 0.81
C ALA A 944 48.59 -7.05 1.77
N LYS A 945 48.79 -7.16 3.09
CA LYS A 945 48.13 -6.30 4.06
C LYS A 945 48.60 -4.85 3.99
N ILE A 946 49.90 -4.62 3.73
CA ILE A 946 50.45 -3.28 3.49
C ILE A 946 49.83 -2.65 2.24
N LEU A 947 49.73 -3.41 1.14
CA LEU A 947 49.04 -2.98 -0.08
C LEU A 947 47.56 -2.63 0.20
N GLU A 948 46.83 -3.48 0.92
CA GLU A 948 45.43 -3.24 1.30
C GLU A 948 45.27 -1.95 2.14
N CYS A 949 46.16 -1.72 3.10
CA CYS A 949 46.19 -0.50 3.92
C CYS A 949 46.55 0.76 3.10
N LEU A 950 47.43 0.66 2.10
CA LEU A 950 47.75 1.78 1.21
C LEU A 950 46.54 2.12 0.34
N VAL A 951 45.90 1.13 -0.28
CA VAL A 951 44.73 1.32 -1.15
C VAL A 951 43.52 1.88 -0.37
N SER A 952 43.37 1.52 0.90
CA SER A 952 42.26 1.99 1.76
C SER A 952 42.48 3.39 2.38
N ARG A 953 43.61 4.04 2.12
CA ARG A 953 43.95 5.35 2.66
C ARG A 953 42.97 6.42 2.19
N SER A 954 42.45 7.22 3.13
CA SER A 954 41.58 8.37 2.86
C SER A 954 42.37 9.69 2.86
N ASN A 955 41.86 10.73 2.18
CA ASN A 955 42.47 12.08 2.10
C ASN A 955 43.86 12.17 1.41
N ILE A 956 43.96 11.69 0.17
CA ILE A 956 45.18 11.77 -0.64
C ILE A 956 45.33 13.18 -1.25
N LYS A 957 46.36 13.93 -0.83
CA LYS A 957 46.70 15.25 -1.40
C LYS A 957 47.39 15.16 -2.76
N ASP A 958 48.24 14.15 -2.94
CA ASP A 958 48.99 13.88 -4.17
C ASP A 958 48.62 12.48 -4.70
N LYS A 959 47.72 12.45 -5.67
CA LYS A 959 47.23 11.20 -6.27
C LYS A 959 48.28 10.51 -7.12
N PHE A 960 49.22 11.26 -7.69
CA PHE A 960 50.24 10.71 -8.57
C PHE A 960 51.27 9.90 -7.75
N HIS A 961 51.84 10.52 -6.71
CA HIS A 961 52.76 9.84 -5.81
C HIS A 961 52.10 8.65 -5.09
N HIS A 962 50.82 8.76 -4.74
CA HIS A 962 50.11 7.66 -4.11
C HIS A 962 49.92 6.45 -5.04
N ALA A 963 49.63 6.69 -6.32
CA ALA A 963 49.52 5.62 -7.30
C ALA A 963 50.88 4.92 -7.53
N GLU A 964 51.99 5.66 -7.48
CA GLU A 964 53.35 5.08 -7.51
C GLU A 964 53.61 4.22 -6.26
N GLU A 965 53.27 4.70 -5.05
CA GLU A 965 53.37 3.90 -3.81
C GLU A 965 52.58 2.58 -3.88
N VAL A 966 51.39 2.61 -4.50
CA VAL A 966 50.55 1.42 -4.69
C VAL A 966 51.17 0.46 -5.71
N ILE A 967 51.76 0.96 -6.80
CA ILE A 967 52.47 0.14 -7.79
C ILE A 967 53.68 -0.53 -7.16
N ASP A 968 54.48 0.20 -6.38
CA ASP A 968 55.66 -0.33 -5.71
C ASP A 968 55.27 -1.42 -4.70
N ALA A 969 54.26 -1.16 -3.86
CA ALA A 969 53.75 -2.15 -2.91
C ALA A 969 53.15 -3.39 -3.62
N ALA A 970 52.48 -3.21 -4.76
CA ALA A 970 51.96 -4.32 -5.55
C ALA A 970 53.09 -5.14 -6.19
N ASN A 971 54.15 -4.49 -6.69
CA ASN A 971 55.34 -5.18 -7.20
C ASN A 971 56.02 -6.00 -6.10
N GLU A 972 56.16 -5.47 -4.87
CA GLU A 972 56.69 -6.23 -3.74
C GLU A 972 55.89 -7.52 -3.47
N VAL A 973 54.54 -7.47 -3.56
CA VAL A 973 53.69 -8.65 -3.41
C VAL A 973 53.91 -9.63 -4.57
N ILE A 974 53.91 -9.14 -5.82
CA ILE A 974 54.08 -9.95 -7.03
C ILE A 974 55.45 -10.65 -7.02
N ASP A 975 56.52 -9.94 -6.65
CA ASP A 975 57.88 -10.45 -6.61
C ASP A 975 58.11 -11.44 -5.46
N SER A 976 57.28 -11.40 -4.41
CA SER A 976 57.32 -12.36 -3.32
C SER A 976 56.73 -13.74 -3.68
N ILE A 977 56.00 -13.84 -4.79
CA ILE A 977 55.25 -15.05 -5.19
C ILE A 977 55.94 -15.75 -6.36
N ASP A 978 56.25 -17.04 -6.21
CA ASP A 978 56.74 -17.88 -7.31
C ASP A 978 55.59 -18.26 -8.25
N ARG A 979 55.52 -17.56 -9.39
CA ARG A 979 54.49 -17.74 -10.41
C ARG A 979 54.59 -19.08 -11.14
N GLU A 980 55.79 -19.65 -11.29
CA GLU A 980 55.94 -20.93 -11.97
C GLU A 980 55.45 -22.09 -11.10
N GLU A 981 55.75 -22.05 -9.81
CA GLU A 981 55.26 -23.04 -8.84
C GLU A 981 53.73 -23.00 -8.74
N LEU A 982 53.16 -21.80 -8.66
CA LEU A 982 51.71 -21.60 -8.58
C LEU A 982 50.99 -22.10 -9.85
N ALA A 983 51.54 -21.81 -11.05
CA ALA A 983 50.97 -22.27 -12.31
C ALA A 983 51.05 -23.80 -12.47
N LYS A 984 52.17 -24.42 -12.07
CA LYS A 984 52.36 -25.88 -12.07
C LYS A 984 51.36 -26.57 -11.13
N PHE A 985 51.09 -25.98 -9.97
CA PHE A 985 50.14 -26.52 -9.00
C PHE A 985 48.70 -26.52 -9.54
N PHE A 986 48.22 -25.42 -10.13
CA PHE A 986 46.85 -25.35 -10.69
C PHE A 986 46.67 -26.14 -12.01
N ALA A 987 47.76 -26.55 -12.67
CA ALA A 987 47.72 -27.43 -13.83
C ALA A 987 47.55 -28.92 -13.47
N LEU A 988 47.82 -29.32 -12.22
CA LEU A 988 47.70 -30.70 -11.73
C LEU A 988 46.34 -30.91 -11.03
N LYS A 989 45.61 -31.97 -11.40
CA LYS A 989 44.40 -32.38 -10.67
C LYS A 989 44.80 -33.13 -9.40
N ASN A 990 44.60 -32.51 -8.24
CA ASN A 990 44.82 -33.15 -6.94
C ASN A 990 43.59 -33.98 -6.51
N ASP A 991 43.85 -35.08 -5.80
CA ASP A 991 42.84 -36.00 -5.26
C ASP A 991 42.13 -35.37 -4.04
N PRO A 992 40.78 -35.31 -3.99
CA PRO A 992 40.04 -34.54 -2.97
C PRO A 992 39.94 -35.20 -1.57
N GLU A 993 40.54 -36.37 -1.32
CA GLU A 993 40.41 -37.10 -0.04
C GLU A 993 41.60 -36.94 0.94
N ASP A 994 42.62 -36.14 0.62
CA ASP A 994 43.78 -35.91 1.50
C ASP A 994 43.70 -34.55 2.22
N GLU A 995 43.57 -34.55 3.56
CA GLU A 995 43.51 -33.34 4.39
C GLU A 995 44.75 -32.44 4.27
N GLU A 996 45.93 -33.02 3.99
CA GLU A 996 47.18 -32.26 3.82
C GLU A 996 47.23 -31.58 2.43
N ALA A 997 46.70 -32.26 1.41
CA ALA A 997 46.52 -31.71 0.07
C ALA A 997 45.47 -30.58 0.06
N GLU A 998 44.40 -30.69 0.84
CA GLU A 998 43.36 -29.66 0.94
C GLU A 998 43.85 -28.40 1.67
N LYS A 999 44.67 -28.55 2.72
CA LYS A 999 45.37 -27.41 3.37
C LYS A 999 46.34 -26.73 2.42
N ASN A 1000 47.13 -27.49 1.66
CA ASN A 1000 48.03 -26.93 0.65
C ASN A 1000 47.26 -26.25 -0.49
N LYS A 1001 46.13 -26.81 -0.93
CA LYS A 1001 45.24 -26.18 -1.91
C LYS A 1001 44.70 -24.84 -1.42
N LYS A 1002 44.17 -24.76 -0.19
CA LYS A 1002 43.71 -23.48 0.41
C LYS A 1002 44.82 -22.44 0.51
N LYS A 1003 46.05 -22.87 0.82
CA LYS A 1003 47.22 -22.00 0.86
C LYS A 1003 47.59 -21.46 -0.52
N MET A 1004 47.59 -22.32 -1.54
CA MET A 1004 47.87 -21.93 -2.93
C MET A 1004 46.75 -21.06 -3.53
N GLU A 1005 45.49 -21.31 -3.20
CA GLU A 1005 44.35 -20.44 -3.56
C GLU A 1005 44.47 -19.06 -2.91
N SER A 1006 44.80 -18.98 -1.63
CA SER A 1006 45.07 -17.71 -0.94
C SER A 1006 46.24 -16.94 -1.57
N THR A 1007 47.32 -17.66 -1.95
CA THR A 1007 48.48 -17.06 -2.61
C THR A 1007 48.12 -16.54 -4.02
N ARG A 1008 47.32 -17.28 -4.78
CA ARG A 1008 46.76 -16.83 -6.07
C ARG A 1008 45.88 -15.59 -5.90
N ASP A 1009 45.02 -15.57 -4.89
CA ASP A 1009 44.12 -14.45 -4.66
C ASP A 1009 44.89 -13.18 -4.24
N GLN A 1010 45.97 -13.32 -3.46
CA GLN A 1010 46.90 -12.24 -3.15
C GLN A 1010 47.65 -11.73 -4.40
N LEU A 1011 48.11 -12.64 -5.27
CA LEU A 1011 48.73 -12.28 -6.55
C LEU A 1011 47.76 -11.53 -7.47
N ALA A 1012 46.53 -12.05 -7.60
CA ALA A 1012 45.49 -11.45 -8.43
C ALA A 1012 45.06 -10.08 -7.90
N GLU A 1013 44.94 -9.92 -6.58
CA GLU A 1013 44.67 -8.62 -5.96
C GLU A 1013 45.80 -7.61 -6.23
N ALA A 1014 47.06 -8.02 -6.09
CA ALA A 1014 48.20 -7.14 -6.38
C ALA A 1014 48.24 -6.70 -7.84
N LEU A 1015 48.06 -7.64 -8.78
CA LEU A 1015 47.97 -7.33 -10.21
C LEU A 1015 46.76 -6.42 -10.53
N TYR A 1016 45.63 -6.62 -9.86
CA TYR A 1016 44.44 -5.79 -10.03
C TYR A 1016 44.66 -4.35 -9.54
N GLN A 1017 45.18 -4.18 -8.32
CA GLN A 1017 45.48 -2.85 -7.76
C GLN A 1017 46.57 -2.12 -8.55
N LYS A 1018 47.61 -2.84 -8.99
CA LYS A 1018 48.63 -2.30 -9.92
C LYS A 1018 48.01 -1.83 -11.22
N GLY A 1019 47.08 -2.59 -11.80
CA GLY A 1019 46.38 -2.22 -13.03
C GLY A 1019 45.54 -0.96 -12.88
N LEU A 1020 44.81 -0.82 -11.76
CA LEU A 1020 44.03 0.39 -11.46
C LEU A 1020 44.94 1.62 -11.26
N ALA A 1021 46.05 1.47 -10.53
CA ALA A 1021 47.01 2.54 -10.31
C ALA A 1021 47.70 2.99 -11.61
N LEU A 1022 48.07 2.04 -12.49
CA LEU A 1022 48.61 2.35 -13.83
C LEU A 1022 47.61 3.13 -14.68
N ALA A 1023 46.33 2.73 -14.67
CA ALA A 1023 45.28 3.45 -15.38
C ALA A 1023 45.05 4.87 -14.83
N GLU A 1024 45.09 5.05 -13.51
CA GLU A 1024 44.95 6.37 -12.87
C GLU A 1024 46.12 7.29 -13.25
N ILE A 1025 47.37 6.79 -13.23
CA ILE A 1025 48.55 7.57 -13.66
C ILE A 1025 48.43 8.02 -15.11
N GLU A 1026 47.99 7.14 -16.00
CA GLU A 1026 47.82 7.47 -17.42
C GLU A 1026 46.71 8.51 -17.63
N PHE A 1027 45.58 8.36 -16.93
CA PHE A 1027 44.50 9.34 -16.93
C PHE A 1027 44.98 10.71 -16.42
N LEU A 1028 45.71 10.76 -15.30
CA LEU A 1028 46.29 12.00 -14.75
C LEU A 1028 47.27 12.66 -15.73
N LYS A 1029 48.09 11.87 -16.46
CA LYS A 1029 49.01 12.37 -17.50
C LYS A 1029 48.28 12.93 -18.72
N GLU A 1030 47.15 12.37 -19.11
CA GLU A 1030 46.32 12.89 -20.19
C GLU A 1030 45.61 14.19 -19.79
N VAL A 1031 45.12 14.29 -18.55
CA VAL A 1031 44.51 15.51 -18.01
C VAL A 1031 45.53 16.65 -17.97
N ASP A 1032 46.76 16.40 -17.50
CA ASP A 1032 47.85 17.40 -17.49
C ASP A 1032 48.21 17.90 -18.91
N LYS A 1033 48.22 17.00 -19.90
CA LYS A 1033 48.42 17.36 -21.32
C LYS A 1033 47.26 18.17 -21.90
N SER A 1034 46.02 17.86 -21.50
CA SER A 1034 44.83 18.59 -21.95
C SER A 1034 44.75 20.01 -21.36
N LEU A 1035 45.14 20.18 -20.10
CA LEU A 1035 45.23 21.49 -19.43
C LEU A 1035 46.35 22.35 -20.03
N ALA A 1036 47.51 21.76 -20.34
CA ALA A 1036 48.61 22.44 -21.00
C ALA A 1036 48.30 22.90 -22.44
N SER A 1037 47.33 22.26 -23.12
CA SER A 1037 46.88 22.65 -24.48
C SER A 1037 45.69 23.61 -24.49
N ALA A 1038 45.00 23.81 -23.36
CA ALA A 1038 43.91 24.78 -23.22
C ALA A 1038 44.41 26.21 -22.90
N GLU A 1039 45.63 26.37 -22.35
CA GLU A 1039 46.24 27.69 -22.09
C GLU A 1039 46.78 28.39 -23.36
N THR A 1040 46.70 27.75 -24.54
CA THR A 1040 47.13 28.33 -25.82
C THR A 1040 46.02 28.28 -26.88
N LYS A 1041 44.97 29.11 -26.74
CA LYS A 1041 44.09 29.45 -27.88
C LYS A 1041 43.78 30.95 -27.94
N GLY A 1042 44.64 31.65 -28.69
CA GLY A 1042 44.36 32.94 -29.29
C GLY A 1042 45.20 33.10 -30.57
N ALA A 1043 44.68 32.63 -31.71
CA ALA A 1043 44.90 33.12 -33.09
C ALA A 1043 44.70 32.00 -34.16
N THR A 1044 43.68 32.20 -35.00
CA THR A 1044 43.50 31.86 -36.45
C THR A 1044 43.87 30.50 -37.06
N GLN A 1045 42.90 30.04 -37.90
CA GLN A 1045 42.92 29.09 -39.04
C GLN A 1045 44.26 29.03 -39.82
N ASP A 1046 44.72 27.90 -40.40
CA ASP A 1046 44.09 27.05 -41.44
C ASP A 1046 45.01 25.84 -41.79
N MET A 1047 44.42 24.81 -42.43
CA MET A 1047 45.02 23.80 -43.34
C MET A 1047 45.90 22.60 -42.87
N GLU A 1048 45.49 21.46 -43.46
CA GLU A 1048 46.25 20.33 -44.03
C GLU A 1048 46.71 19.12 -43.18
N LYS A 1049 46.29 17.96 -43.72
CA LYS A 1049 46.77 16.62 -43.40
C LYS A 1049 48.27 16.51 -43.65
N ASN A 1050 48.99 15.90 -42.72
CA ASN A 1050 50.14 15.07 -43.04
C ASN A 1050 50.11 13.83 -42.14
N ASP A 1051 49.83 12.69 -42.77
CA ASP A 1051 50.36 11.39 -42.37
C ASP A 1051 51.89 11.48 -42.46
N ASP A 1052 52.60 11.36 -41.34
CA ASP A 1052 53.80 10.51 -41.24
C ASP A 1052 54.47 10.56 -39.85
N GLN A 1053 54.81 9.35 -39.37
CA GLN A 1053 55.82 8.99 -38.35
C GLN A 1053 55.47 9.33 -36.88
N SER A 1054 55.65 8.45 -35.89
CA SER A 1054 56.67 7.41 -35.70
C SER A 1054 56.19 6.30 -34.75
N ASP A 1055 56.31 5.03 -35.17
CA ASP A 1055 56.25 3.85 -34.31
C ASP A 1055 57.42 3.86 -33.30
N GLY A 1056 57.16 4.33 -32.09
CA GLY A 1056 57.95 4.00 -30.91
C GLY A 1056 57.20 2.94 -30.11
N ILE A 1057 57.62 1.67 -30.23
CA ILE A 1057 57.10 0.56 -29.41
C ILE A 1057 57.56 0.79 -27.96
N TYR A 1058 56.83 1.62 -27.21
CA TYR A 1058 56.86 1.55 -25.76
C TYR A 1058 55.96 0.39 -25.32
N PRO A 1059 56.41 -0.52 -24.45
CA PRO A 1059 55.55 -1.58 -23.92
C PRO A 1059 54.39 -0.93 -23.15
N ASP A 1060 53.14 -1.27 -23.51
CA ASP A 1060 51.97 -0.89 -22.74
C ASP A 1060 51.97 -1.71 -21.43
N LEU A 1061 52.56 -1.12 -20.39
CA LEU A 1061 52.68 -1.71 -19.05
C LEU A 1061 51.32 -2.09 -18.46
N PHE A 1062 50.24 -1.42 -18.86
CA PHE A 1062 48.89 -1.76 -18.44
C PHE A 1062 48.42 -3.04 -19.14
N GLU A 1063 48.61 -3.15 -20.46
CA GLU A 1063 48.20 -4.33 -21.23
C GLU A 1063 48.99 -5.58 -20.84
N GLU A 1064 50.29 -5.44 -20.52
CA GLU A 1064 51.10 -6.53 -19.97
C GLU A 1064 50.56 -7.01 -18.62
N ASN A 1065 50.28 -6.09 -17.69
CA ASN A 1065 49.75 -6.40 -16.36
C ASN A 1065 48.34 -7.03 -16.45
N PHE A 1066 47.48 -6.53 -17.34
CA PHE A 1066 46.14 -7.06 -17.56
C PHE A 1066 46.16 -8.48 -18.16
N ASN A 1067 47.03 -8.72 -19.14
CA ASN A 1067 47.22 -10.04 -19.73
C ASN A 1067 47.78 -11.04 -18.71
N GLU A 1068 48.63 -10.58 -17.78
CA GLU A 1068 49.10 -11.41 -16.67
C GLU A 1068 47.97 -11.75 -15.70
N LEU A 1069 47.16 -10.78 -15.26
CA LEU A 1069 46.00 -11.01 -14.39
C LEU A 1069 45.03 -12.05 -14.97
N LYS A 1070 44.76 -11.96 -16.28
CA LYS A 1070 43.86 -12.85 -17.01
C LYS A 1070 44.28 -14.33 -17.00
N LYS A 1071 45.56 -14.63 -16.74
CA LYS A 1071 46.03 -16.03 -16.59
C LYS A 1071 45.59 -16.65 -15.27
N TRP A 1072 45.34 -15.84 -14.24
CA TRP A 1072 45.11 -16.30 -12.86
C TRP A 1072 43.64 -16.29 -12.46
N VAL A 1073 42.84 -15.37 -12.99
CA VAL A 1073 41.44 -15.16 -12.60
C VAL A 1073 40.53 -14.92 -13.80
N ASP A 1074 39.24 -15.21 -13.63
CA ASP A 1074 38.22 -14.74 -14.55
C ASP A 1074 37.98 -13.24 -14.35
N VAL A 1075 38.54 -12.43 -15.26
CA VAL A 1075 38.39 -10.97 -15.24
C VAL A 1075 36.95 -10.49 -15.47
N LYS A 1076 36.03 -11.38 -15.88
CA LYS A 1076 34.59 -11.08 -15.97
C LYS A 1076 33.88 -11.14 -14.61
N CYS A 1077 34.53 -11.67 -13.57
CA CYS A 1077 34.01 -11.63 -12.22
C CYS A 1077 33.90 -10.18 -11.72
N THR A 1078 32.86 -9.88 -10.94
CA THR A 1078 32.52 -8.53 -10.46
C THR A 1078 33.66 -7.87 -9.68
N LYS A 1079 34.47 -8.67 -8.97
CA LYS A 1079 35.66 -8.21 -8.24
C LYS A 1079 36.71 -7.51 -9.13
N TYR A 1080 36.96 -8.04 -10.33
CA TYR A 1080 37.99 -7.52 -11.25
C TYR A 1080 37.39 -6.72 -12.42
N GLY A 1081 36.06 -6.62 -12.48
CA GLY A 1081 35.34 -6.06 -13.61
C GLY A 1081 35.67 -4.60 -13.91
N THR A 1082 35.99 -3.76 -12.91
CA THR A 1082 36.36 -2.35 -13.11
C THR A 1082 37.60 -2.20 -13.99
N LEU A 1083 38.60 -3.08 -13.81
CA LEU A 1083 39.81 -3.07 -14.63
C LEU A 1083 39.52 -3.56 -16.05
N LEU A 1084 38.62 -4.55 -16.20
CA LEU A 1084 38.12 -4.99 -17.51
C LEU A 1084 37.39 -3.84 -18.23
N VAL A 1085 36.51 -3.10 -17.55
CA VAL A 1085 35.82 -1.91 -18.11
C VAL A 1085 36.84 -0.89 -18.61
N THR A 1086 37.89 -0.63 -17.83
CA THR A 1086 38.97 0.29 -18.19
C THR A 1086 39.73 -0.18 -19.44
N ASN A 1087 40.10 -1.46 -19.49
CA ASN A 1087 40.76 -2.06 -20.66
C ASN A 1087 39.89 -2.01 -21.93
N GLU A 1088 38.58 -2.27 -21.79
CA GLU A 1088 37.64 -2.19 -22.92
C GLU A 1088 37.41 -0.76 -23.41
N ARG A 1089 37.40 0.22 -22.50
CA ARG A 1089 37.35 1.65 -22.82
C ARG A 1089 38.60 2.08 -23.59
N ARG A 1090 39.80 1.69 -23.15
CA ARG A 1090 41.08 1.89 -23.87
C ARG A 1090 41.03 1.30 -25.29
N SER A 1091 40.42 0.12 -25.41
CA SER A 1091 40.25 -0.59 -26.69
C SER A 1091 39.13 -0.03 -27.59
N GLN A 1092 38.49 1.09 -27.22
CA GLN A 1092 37.34 1.69 -27.91
C GLN A 1092 36.13 0.74 -28.09
N ARG A 1093 36.02 -0.28 -27.23
CA ARG A 1093 34.88 -1.22 -27.17
C ARG A 1093 33.89 -0.82 -26.10
N LEU A 1094 33.37 0.39 -26.26
CA LEU A 1094 32.53 1.06 -25.26
C LEU A 1094 31.23 0.30 -24.95
N GLY A 1095 30.65 -0.41 -25.91
CA GLY A 1095 29.44 -1.21 -25.67
C GLY A 1095 29.69 -2.41 -24.76
N THR A 1096 30.85 -3.04 -24.93
CA THR A 1096 31.31 -4.14 -24.08
C THR A 1096 31.69 -3.64 -22.70
N ALA A 1097 32.40 -2.50 -22.62
CA ALA A 1097 32.72 -1.82 -21.36
C ALA A 1097 31.44 -1.50 -20.55
N LEU A 1098 30.43 -0.91 -21.22
CA LEU A 1098 29.15 -0.56 -20.60
C LEU A 1098 28.36 -1.81 -20.15
N LYS A 1099 28.41 -2.90 -20.92
CA LYS A 1099 27.76 -4.17 -20.54
C LYS A 1099 28.38 -4.75 -19.28
N VAL A 1100 29.71 -4.87 -19.24
CA VAL A 1100 30.44 -5.37 -18.06
C VAL A 1100 30.13 -4.48 -16.85
N LEU A 1101 30.16 -3.16 -17.01
CA LEU A 1101 29.82 -2.23 -15.93
C LEU A 1101 28.38 -2.41 -15.44
N THR A 1102 27.43 -2.63 -16.35
CA THR A 1102 26.03 -2.88 -15.99
C THR A 1102 25.87 -4.19 -15.23
N GLU A 1103 26.61 -5.24 -15.60
CA GLU A 1103 26.65 -6.52 -14.88
C GLU A 1103 27.26 -6.35 -13.48
N ILE A 1104 28.28 -5.50 -13.31
CA ILE A 1104 28.84 -5.16 -11.98
C ILE A 1104 27.81 -4.42 -11.13
N ILE A 1105 27.10 -3.45 -11.72
CA ILE A 1105 26.07 -2.68 -11.01
C ILE A 1105 24.88 -3.56 -10.61
N GLN A 1106 24.56 -4.58 -11.41
CA GLN A 1106 23.50 -5.54 -11.14
C GLN A 1106 23.92 -6.67 -10.19
N ASP A 1107 25.18 -6.73 -9.76
CA ASP A 1107 25.62 -7.66 -8.74
C ASP A 1107 25.14 -7.16 -7.36
N ASP A 1108 24.06 -7.76 -6.87
CA ASP A 1108 23.41 -7.43 -5.60
C ASP A 1108 24.27 -7.75 -4.34
N SER A 1109 25.55 -8.10 -4.50
CA SER A 1109 26.42 -8.45 -3.38
C SER A 1109 26.83 -7.26 -2.51
N GLU A 1110 26.80 -6.03 -3.04
CA GLU A 1110 27.16 -4.80 -2.34
C GLU A 1110 26.16 -3.66 -2.59
N PRO A 1111 26.00 -2.70 -1.65
CA PRO A 1111 25.13 -1.55 -1.85
C PRO A 1111 25.57 -0.73 -3.05
N ALA A 1112 24.60 -0.16 -3.77
CA ALA A 1112 24.86 0.63 -4.97
C ALA A 1112 25.94 1.69 -4.70
N LYS A 1113 27.01 1.67 -5.50
CA LYS A 1113 28.13 2.61 -5.37
C LYS A 1113 27.98 3.75 -6.35
N LYS A 1114 27.89 4.99 -5.85
CA LYS A 1114 27.76 6.20 -6.69
C LYS A 1114 28.83 6.28 -7.79
N LYS A 1115 30.08 5.95 -7.47
CA LYS A 1115 31.22 5.94 -8.42
C LYS A 1115 30.99 5.07 -9.67
N LEU A 1116 30.30 3.92 -9.54
CA LEU A 1116 30.04 3.04 -10.68
C LEU A 1116 29.00 3.64 -11.63
N TYR A 1117 28.00 4.35 -11.10
CA TYR A 1117 27.02 5.07 -11.92
C TYR A 1117 27.61 6.31 -12.58
N GLU A 1118 28.53 7.02 -11.92
CA GLU A 1118 29.30 8.11 -12.54
C GLU A 1118 30.14 7.60 -13.71
N LEU A 1119 30.80 6.45 -13.56
CA LEU A 1119 31.51 5.79 -14.67
C LEU A 1119 30.54 5.40 -15.80
N LYS A 1120 29.34 4.89 -15.47
CA LYS A 1120 28.30 4.55 -16.44
C LYS A 1120 27.87 5.77 -17.25
N LEU A 1121 27.68 6.91 -16.60
CA LEU A 1121 27.37 8.18 -17.26
C LEU A 1121 28.47 8.58 -18.23
N SER A 1122 29.74 8.53 -17.81
CA SER A 1122 30.86 8.89 -18.68
C SER A 1122 30.92 8.01 -19.94
N LEU A 1123 30.66 6.70 -19.81
CA LEU A 1123 30.62 5.79 -20.97
C LEU A 1123 29.42 6.08 -21.88
N LEU A 1124 28.25 6.38 -21.33
CA LEU A 1124 27.06 6.73 -22.12
C LEU A 1124 27.28 8.02 -22.92
N GLU A 1125 27.96 9.01 -22.33
CA GLU A 1125 28.34 10.26 -22.99
C GLU A 1125 29.36 10.01 -24.12
N GLU A 1126 30.39 9.19 -23.87
CA GLU A 1126 31.37 8.81 -24.89
C GLU A 1126 30.77 8.03 -26.07
N ILE A 1127 29.78 7.17 -25.81
CA ILE A 1127 29.04 6.46 -26.87
C ILE A 1127 28.15 7.41 -27.67
N GLY A 1128 27.79 8.57 -27.11
CA GLY A 1128 26.86 9.55 -27.71
C GLY A 1128 25.38 9.27 -27.41
N TRP A 1129 25.07 8.47 -26.38
CA TRP A 1129 23.69 8.16 -25.97
C TRP A 1129 23.16 9.17 -24.96
N THR A 1130 23.01 10.43 -25.39
CA THR A 1130 22.61 11.57 -24.55
C THR A 1130 21.28 11.38 -23.80
N HIS A 1131 20.29 10.74 -24.42
CA HIS A 1131 19.01 10.42 -23.79
C HIS A 1131 19.16 9.46 -22.61
N LEU A 1132 20.03 8.45 -22.72
CA LEU A 1132 20.30 7.51 -21.62
C LEU A 1132 21.18 8.12 -20.53
N ALA A 1133 22.14 8.98 -20.92
CA ALA A 1133 22.91 9.75 -19.94
C ALA A 1133 21.98 10.65 -19.11
N THR A 1134 21.01 11.32 -19.74
CA THR A 1134 20.02 12.16 -19.06
C THR A 1134 19.15 11.34 -18.11
N TYR A 1135 18.64 10.20 -18.58
CA TYR A 1135 17.90 9.24 -17.76
C TYR A 1135 18.69 8.80 -16.52
N GLU A 1136 19.95 8.41 -16.68
CA GLU A 1136 20.79 7.97 -15.56
C GLU A 1136 21.10 9.12 -14.58
N ARG A 1137 21.30 10.36 -15.06
CA ARG A 1137 21.50 11.52 -14.17
C ARG A 1137 20.28 11.77 -13.29
N GLN A 1138 19.07 11.71 -13.85
CA GLN A 1138 17.83 11.85 -13.08
C GLN A 1138 17.71 10.75 -12.04
N TRP A 1139 17.98 9.50 -12.43
CA TRP A 1139 17.95 8.38 -11.51
C TRP A 1139 19.01 8.42 -10.41
N MET A 1140 20.17 9.05 -10.64
CA MET A 1140 21.16 9.24 -9.59
C MET A 1140 20.61 10.06 -8.41
N LEU A 1141 19.72 11.02 -8.65
CA LEU A 1141 19.08 11.82 -7.60
C LEU A 1141 18.16 10.97 -6.72
N VAL A 1142 17.50 9.97 -7.32
CA VAL A 1142 16.60 9.04 -6.62
C VAL A 1142 17.36 7.94 -5.90
N ARG A 1143 18.46 7.44 -6.47
CA ARG A 1143 19.30 6.37 -5.88
C ARG A 1143 20.21 6.86 -4.76
N PHE A 1144 20.62 8.12 -4.80
CA PHE A 1144 21.54 8.71 -3.83
C PHE A 1144 21.02 10.04 -3.26
N PRO A 1145 19.82 10.04 -2.66
CA PRO A 1145 19.27 11.26 -2.07
C PRO A 1145 20.09 11.67 -0.84
N PRO A 1146 20.27 12.98 -0.57
CA PRO A 1146 21.04 13.44 0.56
C PRO A 1146 20.39 13.07 1.90
N ASN A 1147 19.06 13.06 1.95
CA ASN A 1147 18.25 12.77 3.13
C ASN A 1147 17.06 11.87 2.76
N LEU A 1148 16.50 11.19 3.76
CA LEU A 1148 15.22 10.48 3.58
C LEU A 1148 14.09 11.49 3.34
N PRO A 1149 13.09 11.14 2.52
CA PRO A 1149 11.87 11.94 2.39
C PRO A 1149 11.20 12.18 3.74
N LEU A 1150 10.55 13.34 3.88
CA LEU A 1150 9.78 13.68 5.07
C LEU A 1150 8.53 12.81 5.19
N PHE A 1151 8.06 12.62 6.42
CA PHE A 1151 6.80 11.97 6.73
C PHE A 1151 5.58 12.88 6.49
#